data_AF-A0A818PYU0-F1
#
_entry.id   AF-A0A818PYU0-F1
#
_cell.length_a   1.000
_cell.length_b   1.000
_cell.length_c   1.000
_cell.angle_alpha   90.00
_cell.angle_beta   90.00
_cell.angle_gamma   90.00
#
_symmetry.space_group_name_H-M   'P 1'
#
loop_
_entity.id
_entity.type
_entity.pdbx_description
1 polymer ?
#
loop_
_entity_poly.entity_id
_entity_poly.type
_entity_poly.pdbx_seq_one_letter_code
_entity_poly.pdbx_strand_id
1 'polypeptide(L)'
;MDYIGKHTWFSQPYNHDDVENVLKEFIYHGHALILLDGLNEIAIFEQRCKIVKFVKNFIDDYVRAANFLSPFDNAPFDIQTLSSWNRIGFEREMSSPRMCIGNQIIITSRIVGYDLCPLNSPCIKHFSLEGMEWREVLEFANQWVKQVEQSLRVILLDEGMNLGEIRKETLINRLDNIMNTIYISDKNQMSPHMISLLCMHIFSSSDKCAPKSPIEVYSYSVQSVLRTWASLESNISESILIEFFTDLAAYIHLQPLSNLIDEFDMKKLCYLVLKRLNVSNNHKELQEYTNKIIALLNSNSIIVAEQGLQVFTFIHLSFQRYFVVQALIRESSIENIVRRFFTFINERRFHESLLMALGWISLKWLFNNYNHFCDLLISYPTECVLPLGTLLLFDALKYIHNLPSKEVIFKAFNNLLDHPSKLISQKYLKSSQLPIELIVEWMQLNITNEKRLFKFCRCLLHSECRSYITSTENTLETVSPRLFQQLWSLRKISQTAELVIDQTLHEIMKFYETPDHIFENKLYSYLLSQNICSFNIHPLIFSVILALCGGLHFTCKENIAKVQFSPKTMHRESSMIEPIIEYLVNIEQSHSIKVQTLIEKYESVLQKTLPKDISSEIIDTFIALICLRDVSKPSMYEKFDGYDALPLVFLRFKQILLYLKNLYRYCHSIYTHQCSLVSEIESIINEFFCQPNQSDEQLV
;
A
#
# COMPACT_ATOMS: atom_id res chain seq x y z
N MET A 1 -11.69 -33.95 -11.45
CA MET A 1 -12.90 -34.61 -11.99
C MET A 1 -13.41 -35.72 -11.09
N ASP A 2 -12.56 -36.59 -10.55
CA ASP A 2 -12.98 -37.79 -9.80
C ASP A 2 -13.84 -37.54 -8.55
N TYR A 3 -13.79 -36.34 -7.99
CA TYR A 3 -14.51 -35.95 -6.77
C TYR A 3 -15.83 -35.18 -7.03
N ILE A 4 -16.06 -34.72 -8.26
CA ILE A 4 -17.24 -33.91 -8.61
C ILE A 4 -18.45 -34.82 -8.67
N GLY A 5 -19.51 -34.46 -7.95
CA GLY A 5 -20.72 -35.27 -7.83
C GLY A 5 -20.65 -36.37 -6.77
N LYS A 6 -19.45 -36.69 -6.25
CA LYS A 6 -19.22 -37.60 -5.10
C LYS A 6 -19.18 -36.88 -3.76
N HIS A 7 -19.76 -35.69 -3.69
CA HIS A 7 -19.79 -34.92 -2.46
C HIS A 7 -20.53 -35.73 -1.39
N THR A 8 -19.90 -35.86 -0.23
CA THR A 8 -20.51 -36.53 0.91
C THR A 8 -21.05 -35.49 1.87
N TRP A 9 -22.27 -35.67 2.34
CA TRP A 9 -22.79 -35.01 3.52
C TRP A 9 -22.88 -36.06 4.62
N PHE A 10 -22.20 -35.86 5.75
CA PHE A 10 -22.08 -36.88 6.82
C PHE A 10 -21.51 -38.23 6.38
N SER A 11 -20.51 -38.25 5.49
CA SER A 11 -19.95 -39.48 4.89
C SER A 11 -20.96 -40.31 4.10
N GLN A 12 -22.18 -39.80 3.91
CA GLN A 12 -23.16 -40.36 3.01
C GLN A 12 -23.09 -39.59 1.68
N PRO A 13 -23.08 -40.28 0.54
CA PRO A 13 -23.11 -39.61 -0.75
C PRO A 13 -24.37 -38.74 -0.84
N TYR A 14 -24.17 -37.46 -1.18
CA TYR A 14 -25.24 -36.47 -1.27
C TYR A 14 -26.21 -36.74 -2.43
N ASN A 15 -25.77 -37.50 -3.44
CA ASN A 15 -26.50 -37.73 -4.68
C ASN A 15 -26.61 -39.23 -5.01
N HIS A 16 -27.66 -39.58 -5.76
CA HIS A 16 -27.76 -40.82 -6.53
C HIS A 16 -26.82 -40.75 -7.76
N ASP A 17 -26.28 -41.90 -8.19
CA ASP A 17 -25.24 -42.03 -9.24
C ASP A 17 -25.52 -41.26 -10.54
N ASP A 18 -26.80 -40.98 -10.84
CA ASP A 18 -27.23 -40.25 -12.04
C ASP A 18 -26.78 -38.77 -12.08
N VAL A 19 -26.63 -38.09 -10.93
CA VAL A 19 -26.24 -36.66 -10.89
C VAL A 19 -24.72 -36.47 -11.05
N GLU A 20 -23.92 -37.47 -10.66
CA GLU A 20 -22.47 -37.45 -10.82
C GLU A 20 -22.09 -37.31 -12.28
N ASN A 21 -22.70 -38.13 -13.13
CA ASN A 21 -22.47 -38.11 -14.57
C ASN A 21 -22.90 -36.78 -15.17
N VAL A 22 -24.07 -36.25 -14.78
CA VAL A 22 -24.57 -34.97 -15.30
C VAL A 22 -23.62 -33.80 -15.03
N LEU A 23 -23.11 -33.66 -13.80
CA LEU A 23 -22.18 -32.57 -13.46
C LEU A 23 -20.85 -32.70 -14.20
N LYS A 24 -20.35 -33.93 -14.36
CA LYS A 24 -19.13 -34.18 -15.14
C LYS A 24 -19.33 -33.88 -16.61
N GLU A 25 -20.47 -34.27 -17.19
CA GLU A 25 -20.84 -33.97 -18.58
C GLU A 25 -20.91 -32.46 -18.83
N PHE A 26 -21.50 -31.67 -17.92
CA PHE A 26 -21.49 -30.21 -18.04
C PHE A 26 -20.07 -29.62 -18.08
N ILE A 27 -19.14 -30.18 -17.29
CA ILE A 27 -17.73 -29.74 -17.32
C ILE A 27 -17.04 -30.24 -18.59
N TYR A 28 -17.21 -31.49 -18.99
CA TYR A 28 -16.60 -32.02 -20.22
C TYR A 28 -17.05 -31.25 -21.47
N HIS A 29 -18.31 -30.80 -21.49
CA HIS A 29 -18.89 -30.06 -22.61
C HIS A 29 -18.67 -28.55 -22.53
N GLY A 30 -17.97 -28.02 -21.51
CA GLY A 30 -17.68 -26.60 -21.44
C GLY A 30 -18.89 -25.74 -21.08
N HIS A 31 -19.83 -26.27 -20.30
CA HIS A 31 -21.11 -25.64 -19.96
C HIS A 31 -21.22 -25.26 -18.47
N ALA A 32 -20.09 -25.22 -17.75
CA ALA A 32 -20.06 -24.96 -16.31
C ALA A 32 -19.41 -23.62 -15.95
N LEU A 33 -19.97 -22.97 -14.92
CA LEU A 33 -19.28 -21.94 -14.15
C LEU A 33 -18.74 -22.57 -12.87
N ILE A 34 -17.43 -22.43 -12.66
CA ILE A 34 -16.70 -23.06 -11.56
C ILE A 34 -16.24 -22.00 -10.58
N LEU A 35 -16.63 -22.14 -9.32
CA LEU A 35 -16.25 -21.23 -8.24
C LEU A 35 -15.30 -21.97 -7.29
N LEU A 36 -14.08 -21.46 -7.14
CA LEU A 36 -13.11 -21.95 -6.15
C LEU A 36 -12.89 -20.88 -5.10
N ASP A 37 -13.28 -21.14 -3.85
CA ASP A 37 -13.15 -20.20 -2.75
C ASP A 37 -12.11 -20.65 -1.71
N GLY A 38 -11.48 -19.68 -1.04
CA GLY A 38 -10.64 -19.94 0.12
C GLY A 38 -9.24 -20.50 -0.18
N LEU A 39 -8.64 -20.23 -1.35
CA LEU A 39 -7.29 -20.75 -1.67
C LEU A 39 -6.22 -20.36 -0.64
N ASN A 40 -6.41 -19.24 0.07
CA ASN A 40 -5.55 -18.79 1.16
C ASN A 40 -5.60 -19.64 2.44
N GLU A 41 -6.62 -20.49 2.61
CA GLU A 41 -6.83 -21.28 3.83
C GLU A 41 -5.86 -22.45 3.97
N ILE A 42 -5.19 -22.82 2.88
CA ILE A 42 -4.14 -23.83 2.88
C ILE A 42 -2.90 -23.23 3.54
N ALA A 43 -2.72 -23.46 4.83
CA ALA A 43 -1.68 -22.84 5.63
C ALA A 43 -0.25 -23.22 5.18
N ILE A 44 -0.04 -24.49 4.81
CA ILE A 44 1.27 -25.05 4.48
C ILE A 44 1.65 -24.68 3.04
N PHE A 45 2.79 -24.01 2.87
CA PHE A 45 3.26 -23.53 1.56
C PHE A 45 3.40 -24.64 0.52
N GLU A 46 4.03 -25.76 0.87
CA GLU A 46 4.22 -26.88 -0.07
C GLU A 46 2.88 -27.50 -0.51
N GLN A 47 1.93 -27.65 0.41
CA GLN A 47 0.59 -28.14 0.10
C GLN A 47 -0.16 -27.13 -0.78
N ARG A 48 0.01 -25.83 -0.52
CA ARG A 48 -0.56 -24.78 -1.35
C ARG A 48 -0.02 -24.83 -2.77
N CYS A 49 1.30 -24.94 -2.95
CA CYS A 49 1.90 -25.10 -4.27
C CYS A 49 1.37 -26.35 -5.00
N LYS A 50 1.19 -27.47 -4.28
CA LYS A 50 0.57 -28.68 -4.84
C LYS A 50 -0.89 -28.43 -5.26
N ILE A 51 -1.69 -27.77 -4.42
CA ILE A 51 -3.09 -27.46 -4.73
C ILE A 51 -3.19 -26.47 -5.90
N VAL A 52 -2.38 -25.41 -5.91
CA VAL A 52 -2.30 -24.47 -7.04
C VAL A 52 -1.91 -25.21 -8.32
N LYS A 53 -0.98 -26.18 -8.25
CA LYS A 53 -0.64 -27.04 -9.39
C LYS A 53 -1.83 -27.90 -9.84
N PHE A 54 -2.61 -28.48 -8.92
CA PHE A 54 -3.82 -29.22 -9.28
C PHE A 54 -4.89 -28.32 -9.90
N VAL A 55 -5.10 -27.12 -9.35
CA VAL A 55 -6.00 -26.12 -9.92
C VAL A 55 -5.52 -25.70 -11.30
N LYS A 56 -4.21 -25.48 -11.48
CA LYS A 56 -3.61 -25.19 -12.77
C LYS A 56 -3.89 -26.28 -13.79
N ASN A 57 -3.59 -27.54 -13.45
CA ASN A 57 -3.85 -28.68 -14.34
C ASN A 57 -5.34 -28.80 -14.67
N PHE A 58 -6.22 -28.60 -13.69
CA PHE A 58 -7.66 -28.63 -13.91
C PHE A 58 -8.13 -27.54 -14.88
N ILE A 59 -7.63 -26.31 -14.73
CA ILE A 59 -7.92 -25.20 -15.64
C ILE A 59 -7.38 -25.51 -17.04
N ASP A 60 -6.17 -26.05 -17.13
CA ASP A 60 -5.52 -26.44 -18.39
C ASP A 60 -6.34 -27.50 -19.14
N ASP A 61 -6.89 -28.48 -18.43
CA ASP A 61 -7.63 -29.59 -19.02
C ASP A 61 -9.08 -29.20 -19.37
N TYR A 62 -9.76 -28.41 -18.52
CA TYR A 62 -11.22 -28.26 -18.58
C TYR A 62 -11.71 -26.83 -18.79
N VAL A 63 -10.88 -25.80 -18.68
CA VAL A 63 -11.28 -24.38 -18.84
C VAL A 63 -10.64 -23.82 -20.11
N ARG A 64 -10.88 -24.50 -21.23
CA ARG A 64 -10.35 -24.14 -22.55
C ARG A 64 -11.35 -23.29 -23.32
N ALA A 65 -10.83 -22.41 -24.18
CA ALA A 65 -11.64 -21.70 -25.15
C ALA A 65 -12.16 -22.65 -26.25
N ALA A 66 -13.15 -22.21 -27.04
CA ALA A 66 -13.76 -23.00 -28.12
C ALA A 66 -12.77 -23.52 -29.18
N ASN A 67 -11.58 -22.92 -29.28
CA ASN A 67 -10.48 -23.34 -30.14
C ASN A 67 -9.44 -24.24 -29.42
N PHE A 68 -9.80 -24.84 -28.29
CA PHE A 68 -8.97 -25.72 -27.43
C PHE A 68 -7.74 -25.06 -26.80
N LEU A 69 -7.61 -23.73 -26.89
CA LEU A 69 -6.55 -22.99 -26.22
C LEU A 69 -6.78 -22.99 -24.70
N SER A 70 -5.75 -23.41 -23.98
CA SER A 70 -5.65 -23.27 -22.53
C SER A 70 -5.26 -21.83 -22.16
N PRO A 71 -5.72 -21.33 -21.00
CA PRO A 71 -5.18 -20.10 -20.41
C PRO A 71 -3.67 -20.14 -20.21
N PHE A 72 -3.03 -21.31 -20.15
CA PHE A 72 -1.58 -21.43 -19.94
C PHE A 72 -0.79 -21.71 -21.22
N ASP A 73 -1.47 -21.85 -22.37
CA ASP A 73 -0.79 -22.01 -23.64
C ASP A 73 0.02 -20.75 -23.94
N ASN A 74 1.31 -20.94 -24.24
CA ASN A 74 2.14 -19.85 -24.70
C ASN A 74 1.59 -19.39 -26.06
N ALA A 75 1.42 -18.09 -26.26
CA ALA A 75 1.30 -17.56 -27.60
C ALA A 75 2.46 -18.12 -28.44
N PRO A 76 2.27 -18.51 -29.71
CA PRO A 76 3.29 -19.18 -30.52
C PRO A 76 4.59 -18.37 -30.74
N PHE A 77 4.73 -17.20 -30.11
CA PHE A 77 5.93 -16.37 -30.10
C PHE A 77 6.24 -15.84 -28.69
N ASP A 78 7.52 -15.89 -28.34
CA ASP A 78 8.12 -15.58 -27.04
C ASP A 78 7.71 -14.18 -26.52
N ILE A 79 6.83 -14.17 -25.50
CA ILE A 79 6.11 -12.98 -24.98
C ILE A 79 7.06 -11.90 -24.44
N GLN A 80 8.31 -12.22 -24.15
CA GLN A 80 9.30 -11.25 -23.68
C GLN A 80 9.85 -10.34 -24.79
N THR A 81 9.64 -10.66 -26.06
CA THR A 81 10.21 -9.92 -27.21
C THR A 81 9.20 -9.08 -27.98
N LEU A 82 7.92 -9.09 -27.60
CA LEU A 82 6.86 -8.35 -28.27
C LEU A 82 6.54 -7.04 -27.55
N SER A 83 6.45 -5.96 -28.32
CA SER A 83 5.86 -4.69 -27.87
C SER A 83 4.40 -4.92 -27.45
N SER A 84 3.91 -4.13 -26.49
CA SER A 84 2.61 -4.23 -25.83
C SER A 84 1.39 -4.36 -26.76
N TRP A 85 1.54 -4.11 -28.07
CA TRP A 85 0.49 -4.02 -29.07
C TRP A 85 0.08 -5.38 -29.65
N ASN A 86 1.02 -6.32 -29.82
CA ASN A 86 0.66 -7.69 -30.24
C ASN A 86 -0.01 -8.49 -29.11
N ARG A 87 0.20 -8.05 -27.87
CA ARG A 87 -0.47 -8.55 -26.67
C ARG A 87 -1.96 -8.22 -26.67
N ILE A 88 -2.31 -6.97 -27.03
CA ILE A 88 -3.71 -6.48 -27.08
C ILE A 88 -4.52 -7.15 -28.20
N GLY A 89 -3.88 -7.48 -29.33
CA GLY A 89 -4.53 -8.21 -30.44
C GLY A 89 -4.93 -9.64 -30.05
N PHE A 90 -4.02 -10.37 -29.41
CA PHE A 90 -4.25 -11.75 -28.93
C PHE A 90 -5.21 -11.78 -27.72
N GLU A 91 -5.09 -10.79 -26.81
CA GLU A 91 -6.01 -10.63 -25.69
C GLU A 91 -7.45 -10.33 -26.19
N ARG A 92 -7.65 -9.49 -27.20
CA ARG A 92 -9.02 -9.17 -27.70
C ARG A 92 -9.78 -10.38 -28.24
N GLU A 93 -9.10 -11.37 -28.81
CA GLU A 93 -9.74 -12.60 -29.30
C GLU A 93 -10.12 -13.58 -28.18
N MET A 94 -9.42 -13.57 -27.03
CA MET A 94 -9.71 -14.44 -25.88
C MET A 94 -10.46 -13.76 -24.71
N SER A 95 -10.54 -12.42 -24.68
CA SER A 95 -10.93 -11.64 -23.47
C SER A 95 -12.41 -11.26 -23.33
N SER A 96 -13.32 -11.73 -24.18
CA SER A 96 -14.74 -11.43 -24.02
C SER A 96 -15.51 -12.63 -23.42
N PRO A 97 -15.86 -12.60 -22.12
CA PRO A 97 -16.72 -13.62 -21.51
C PRO A 97 -18.09 -13.75 -22.20
N ARG A 98 -18.48 -12.73 -22.99
CA ARG A 98 -19.74 -12.69 -23.74
C ARG A 98 -19.68 -13.48 -25.05
N MET A 99 -18.49 -13.85 -25.54
CA MET A 99 -18.31 -14.58 -26.80
C MET A 99 -17.67 -15.96 -26.64
N CYS A 100 -17.01 -16.25 -25.51
CA CYS A 100 -16.35 -17.53 -25.28
C CYS A 100 -17.36 -18.62 -24.87
N ILE A 101 -17.51 -19.62 -25.75
CA ILE A 101 -18.09 -20.94 -25.45
C ILE A 101 -17.03 -21.74 -24.68
N GLY A 102 -17.39 -22.42 -23.59
CA GLY A 102 -16.47 -23.17 -22.73
C GLY A 102 -16.71 -22.91 -21.23
N ASN A 103 -16.08 -23.72 -20.37
CA ASN A 103 -16.20 -23.53 -18.93
C ASN A 103 -15.59 -22.19 -18.51
N GLN A 104 -16.18 -21.57 -17.48
CA GLN A 104 -15.67 -20.36 -16.85
C GLN A 104 -15.23 -20.66 -15.41
N ILE A 105 -14.22 -19.94 -14.92
CA ILE A 105 -13.74 -20.11 -13.55
C ILE A 105 -13.55 -18.77 -12.85
N ILE A 106 -13.99 -18.71 -11.59
CA ILE A 106 -13.72 -17.62 -10.66
C ILE A 106 -13.03 -18.22 -9.44
N ILE A 107 -11.91 -17.61 -9.04
CA ILE A 107 -11.12 -18.05 -7.90
C ILE A 107 -11.02 -16.90 -6.92
N THR A 108 -11.44 -17.11 -5.68
CA THR A 108 -11.32 -16.15 -4.60
C THR A 108 -10.22 -16.58 -3.62
N SER A 109 -9.43 -15.60 -3.19
CA SER A 109 -8.35 -15.76 -2.22
C SER A 109 -8.10 -14.43 -1.54
N ARG A 110 -7.65 -14.46 -0.29
CA ARG A 110 -6.99 -13.29 0.30
C ARG A 110 -5.71 -12.98 -0.47
N ILE A 111 -5.40 -11.69 -0.60
CA ILE A 111 -4.16 -11.21 -1.22
C ILE A 111 -2.93 -11.74 -0.46
N VAL A 112 -3.02 -11.71 0.88
CA VAL A 112 -1.97 -12.24 1.77
C VAL A 112 -1.84 -13.75 1.56
N GLY A 113 -0.76 -14.14 0.89
CA GLY A 113 -0.40 -15.52 0.61
C GLY A 113 -0.72 -16.00 -0.80
N TYR A 114 -1.50 -15.26 -1.59
CA TYR A 114 -1.68 -15.53 -3.02
C TYR A 114 -0.41 -15.19 -3.81
N ASP A 115 0.21 -14.04 -3.50
CA ASP A 115 1.40 -13.51 -4.18
C ASP A 115 2.62 -14.45 -4.18
N LEU A 116 2.63 -15.46 -3.31
CA LEU A 116 3.74 -16.42 -3.19
C LEU A 116 3.64 -17.58 -4.17
N CYS A 117 2.41 -17.95 -4.57
CA CYS A 117 2.18 -18.98 -5.58
C CYS A 117 0.95 -18.58 -6.42
N PRO A 118 1.05 -17.46 -7.15
CA PRO A 118 -0.08 -16.94 -7.90
C PRO A 118 -0.34 -17.80 -9.14
N LEU A 119 -1.60 -17.84 -9.58
CA LEU A 119 -1.98 -18.44 -10.84
C LEU A 119 -1.70 -17.44 -11.96
N ASN A 120 -0.43 -17.30 -12.33
CA ASN A 120 0.00 -16.36 -13.35
C ASN A 120 -0.20 -16.92 -14.75
N SER A 121 -0.94 -16.18 -15.56
CA SER A 121 -1.00 -16.34 -17.02
C SER A 121 -1.42 -15.00 -17.65
N PRO A 122 -0.97 -14.69 -18.88
CA PRO A 122 -1.48 -13.54 -19.66
C PRO A 122 -3.02 -13.54 -19.81
N CYS A 123 -3.64 -14.72 -19.81
CA CYS A 123 -5.08 -14.91 -20.01
C CYS A 123 -5.88 -14.92 -18.70
N ILE A 124 -5.21 -14.96 -17.53
CA ILE A 124 -5.88 -14.91 -16.22
C ILE A 124 -5.89 -13.45 -15.75
N LYS A 125 -7.10 -12.90 -15.59
CA LYS A 125 -7.28 -11.58 -15.01
C LYS A 125 -7.38 -11.67 -13.50
N HIS A 126 -6.62 -10.83 -12.81
CA HIS A 126 -6.64 -10.70 -11.36
C HIS A 126 -7.38 -9.41 -11.00
N PHE A 127 -8.38 -9.54 -10.14
CA PHE A 127 -9.14 -8.42 -9.62
C PHE A 127 -8.94 -8.34 -8.11
N SER A 128 -8.76 -7.13 -7.59
CA SER A 128 -8.76 -6.87 -6.14
C SER A 128 -10.09 -6.24 -5.77
N LEU A 129 -10.77 -6.79 -4.76
CA LEU A 129 -11.95 -6.17 -4.20
C LEU A 129 -11.50 -5.06 -3.25
N GLU A 130 -11.79 -3.82 -3.63
CA GLU A 130 -11.56 -2.65 -2.78
C GLU A 130 -12.62 -2.55 -1.68
N GLY A 131 -12.33 -1.71 -0.67
CA GLY A 131 -13.28 -1.40 0.38
C GLY A 131 -14.49 -0.62 -0.15
N MET A 132 -15.59 -0.63 0.61
CA MET A 132 -16.77 0.18 0.26
C MET A 132 -16.45 1.66 0.38
N GLU A 133 -16.87 2.44 -0.61
CA GLU A 133 -16.86 3.89 -0.52
C GLU A 133 -17.86 4.37 0.53
N TRP A 134 -17.64 5.59 1.05
CA TRP A 134 -18.45 6.15 2.13
C TRP A 134 -19.97 6.13 1.83
N ARG A 135 -20.33 6.41 0.57
CA ARG A 135 -21.73 6.37 0.12
C ARG A 135 -22.31 4.95 0.19
N GLU A 136 -21.50 3.96 -0.16
CA GLU A 136 -21.89 2.55 -0.15
C GLU A 136 -22.02 2.01 1.28
N VAL A 137 -21.12 2.43 2.19
CA VAL A 137 -21.21 2.15 3.63
C VAL A 137 -22.55 2.62 4.20
N LEU A 138 -22.95 3.86 3.91
CA LEU A 138 -24.20 4.42 4.39
C LEU A 138 -25.42 3.71 3.79
N GLU A 139 -25.38 3.42 2.49
CA GLU A 139 -26.47 2.69 1.83
C GLU A 139 -26.62 1.28 2.41
N PHE A 140 -25.51 0.57 2.63
CA PHE A 140 -25.51 -0.75 3.24
C PHE A 140 -26.14 -0.73 4.65
N ALA A 141 -25.72 0.21 5.51
CA ALA A 141 -26.26 0.34 6.86
C ALA A 141 -27.77 0.64 6.85
N ASN A 142 -28.21 1.54 5.97
CA ASN A 142 -29.63 1.87 5.81
C ASN A 142 -30.46 0.67 5.36
N GLN A 143 -29.98 -0.09 4.37
CA GLN A 143 -30.68 -1.28 3.87
C GLN A 143 -30.73 -2.39 4.92
N TRP A 144 -29.62 -2.62 5.64
CA TRP A 144 -29.55 -3.61 6.70
C TRP A 144 -30.61 -3.35 7.79
N VAL A 145 -30.72 -2.11 8.27
CA VAL A 145 -31.68 -1.79 9.33
C VAL A 145 -33.12 -1.91 8.86
N LYS A 146 -33.43 -1.44 7.63
CA LYS A 146 -34.76 -1.61 7.03
C LYS A 146 -35.15 -3.08 6.96
N GLN A 147 -34.23 -3.95 6.55
CA GLN A 147 -34.49 -5.38 6.44
C GLN A 147 -34.74 -6.02 7.81
N VAL A 148 -33.93 -5.70 8.82
CA VAL A 148 -34.10 -6.20 10.18
C VAL A 148 -35.44 -5.73 10.77
N GLU A 149 -35.82 -4.48 10.55
CA GLU A 149 -37.13 -3.96 10.98
C GLU A 149 -38.28 -4.75 10.33
N GLN A 150 -38.20 -4.99 9.02
CA GLN A 150 -39.21 -5.77 8.30
C GLN A 150 -39.31 -7.21 8.83
N SER A 151 -38.19 -7.89 9.02
CA SER A 151 -38.16 -9.24 9.57
C SER A 151 -38.74 -9.31 10.98
N LEU A 152 -38.42 -8.35 11.85
CA LEU A 152 -38.99 -8.29 13.21
C LEU A 152 -40.49 -8.03 13.20
N ARG A 153 -40.99 -7.19 12.29
CA ARG A 153 -42.43 -6.95 12.14
C ARG A 153 -43.15 -8.25 11.77
N VAL A 154 -42.60 -9.03 10.84
CA VAL A 154 -43.18 -10.33 10.47
C VAL A 154 -43.23 -11.28 11.68
N ILE A 155 -42.10 -11.44 12.39
CA ILE A 155 -42.01 -12.32 13.57
C ILE A 155 -43.00 -11.89 14.67
N LEU A 156 -43.07 -10.59 14.97
CA LEU A 156 -43.95 -10.06 16.02
C LEU A 156 -45.44 -10.12 15.65
N LEU A 157 -45.77 -9.99 14.37
CA LEU A 157 -47.12 -10.20 13.86
C LEU A 157 -47.54 -11.67 13.98
N ASP A 158 -46.64 -12.60 13.67
CA ASP A 158 -46.87 -14.04 13.82
C ASP A 158 -47.04 -14.45 15.31
N GLU A 159 -46.36 -13.74 16.23
CA GLU A 159 -46.50 -13.93 17.69
C GLU A 159 -47.70 -13.16 18.31
N GLY A 160 -48.52 -12.48 17.50
CA GLY A 160 -49.73 -11.78 17.97
C GLY A 160 -49.45 -10.51 18.81
N MET A 161 -48.24 -9.95 18.75
CA MET A 161 -47.87 -8.73 19.47
C MET A 161 -48.05 -7.47 18.60
N ASN A 162 -48.87 -6.52 19.04
CA ASN A 162 -49.11 -5.28 18.30
C ASN A 162 -47.97 -4.26 18.54
N LEU A 163 -47.32 -3.79 17.47
CA LEU A 163 -46.25 -2.78 17.55
C LEU A 163 -46.84 -1.38 17.71
N GLY A 164 -46.94 -0.90 18.96
CA GLY A 164 -47.31 0.48 19.28
C GLY A 164 -46.28 1.52 18.79
N GLU A 165 -46.75 2.76 18.61
CA GLU A 165 -45.99 3.92 18.08
C GLU A 165 -44.65 4.19 18.79
N ILE A 166 -44.53 3.84 20.08
CA ILE A 166 -43.30 3.97 20.89
C ILE A 166 -42.10 3.18 20.31
N ARG A 167 -42.36 2.06 19.61
CA ARG A 167 -41.30 1.25 18.97
C ARG A 167 -40.76 1.85 17.67
N LYS A 168 -41.55 2.67 16.95
CA LYS A 168 -41.08 3.39 15.75
C LYS A 168 -40.08 4.48 16.13
N GLU A 169 -40.36 5.22 17.20
CA GLU A 169 -39.49 6.29 17.67
C GLU A 169 -38.15 5.74 18.19
N THR A 170 -38.14 4.57 18.85
CA THR A 170 -36.91 3.87 19.25
C THR A 170 -36.11 3.31 18.08
N LEU A 171 -36.77 2.87 16.99
CA LEU A 171 -36.11 2.43 15.75
C LEU A 171 -35.45 3.60 15.00
N ILE A 172 -36.14 4.73 14.88
CA ILE A 172 -35.58 5.96 14.28
C ILE A 172 -34.38 6.44 15.09
N ASN A 173 -34.50 6.49 16.43
CA ASN A 173 -33.37 6.84 17.29
C ASN A 173 -32.18 5.87 17.16
N ARG A 174 -32.44 4.58 16.91
CA ARG A 174 -31.39 3.58 16.66
C ARG A 174 -30.73 3.77 15.29
N LEU A 175 -31.50 4.11 14.26
CA LEU A 175 -30.97 4.50 12.95
C LEU A 175 -30.05 5.71 13.07
N ASP A 176 -30.50 6.77 13.73
CA ASP A 176 -29.70 7.97 13.93
C ASP A 176 -28.41 7.67 14.71
N ASN A 177 -28.48 6.78 15.71
CA ASN A 177 -27.29 6.32 16.44
C ASN A 177 -26.34 5.52 15.56
N ILE A 178 -26.82 4.59 14.72
CA ILE A 178 -25.99 3.84 13.77
C ILE A 178 -25.29 4.81 12.81
N MET A 179 -26.05 5.73 12.23
CA MET A 179 -25.52 6.69 11.26
C MET A 179 -24.49 7.65 11.89
N ASN A 180 -24.77 8.17 13.09
CA ASN A 180 -23.82 8.99 13.84
C ASN A 180 -22.55 8.21 14.21
N THR A 181 -22.68 6.95 14.61
CA THR A 181 -21.54 6.11 14.98
C THR A 181 -20.66 5.81 13.77
N ILE A 182 -21.27 5.44 12.65
CA ILE A 182 -20.56 5.19 11.39
C ILE A 182 -19.85 6.47 10.90
N TYR A 183 -20.47 7.65 11.09
CA TYR A 183 -19.88 8.94 10.75
C TYR A 183 -18.63 9.29 11.59
N ILE A 184 -18.62 8.93 12.87
CA ILE A 184 -17.48 9.17 13.76
C ILE A 184 -16.37 8.14 13.55
N SER A 185 -16.68 6.99 12.93
CA SER A 185 -15.74 5.90 12.70
C SER A 185 -14.81 6.19 11.52
N ASP A 186 -13.59 5.64 11.54
CA ASP A 186 -12.65 5.76 10.42
C ASP A 186 -13.15 4.99 9.19
N LYS A 187 -13.49 5.75 8.13
CA LYS A 187 -13.92 5.29 6.79
C LYS A 187 -13.04 4.15 6.28
N ASN A 188 -11.72 4.27 6.41
CA ASN A 188 -10.77 3.43 5.67
C ASN A 188 -10.60 2.03 6.28
N GLN A 189 -11.25 1.74 7.40
CA GLN A 189 -11.05 0.50 8.15
C GLN A 189 -12.31 -0.37 8.28
N MET A 190 -13.45 0.04 7.70
CA MET A 190 -14.73 -0.65 7.87
C MET A 190 -15.08 -1.53 6.66
N SER A 191 -15.11 -2.85 6.87
CA SER A 191 -15.62 -3.81 5.87
C SER A 191 -17.13 -4.04 6.04
N PRO A 192 -17.84 -4.59 5.02
CA PRO A 192 -19.27 -4.85 5.12
C PRO A 192 -19.66 -5.68 6.35
N HIS A 193 -18.87 -6.70 6.67
CA HIS A 193 -19.06 -7.53 7.85
C HIS A 193 -18.96 -6.72 9.15
N MET A 194 -18.03 -5.76 9.23
CA MET A 194 -17.86 -4.89 10.40
C MET A 194 -19.07 -3.99 10.62
N ILE A 195 -19.61 -3.46 9.54
CA ILE A 195 -20.81 -2.62 9.60
C ILE A 195 -21.99 -3.47 10.07
N SER A 196 -22.15 -4.70 9.57
CA SER A 196 -23.18 -5.63 10.09
C SER A 196 -23.03 -5.90 11.58
N LEU A 197 -21.80 -6.10 12.08
CA LEU A 197 -21.52 -6.32 13.50
C LEU A 197 -21.82 -5.09 14.37
N LEU A 198 -21.47 -3.90 13.87
CA LEU A 198 -21.78 -2.63 14.50
C LEU A 198 -23.30 -2.42 14.58
N CYS A 199 -24.00 -2.60 13.46
CA CYS A 199 -25.45 -2.49 13.39
C CYS A 199 -26.12 -3.48 14.35
N MET A 200 -25.65 -4.73 14.39
CA MET A 200 -26.13 -5.74 15.35
C MET A 200 -25.95 -5.27 16.79
N HIS A 201 -24.75 -4.79 17.16
CA HIS A 201 -24.47 -4.30 18.51
C HIS A 201 -25.36 -3.12 18.93
N ILE A 202 -25.51 -2.12 18.05
CA ILE A 202 -26.35 -0.94 18.33
C ILE A 202 -27.84 -1.34 18.39
N PHE A 203 -28.24 -2.39 17.67
CA PHE A 203 -29.59 -2.91 17.73
C PHE A 203 -29.85 -3.77 18.97
N SER A 204 -28.86 -4.51 19.46
CA SER A 204 -28.99 -5.40 20.62
C SER A 204 -28.75 -4.69 21.95
N SER A 205 -28.05 -3.55 21.97
CA SER A 205 -27.66 -2.85 23.20
C SER A 205 -28.10 -1.38 23.20
N SER A 206 -28.34 -0.83 24.38
CA SER A 206 -28.61 0.61 24.60
C SER A 206 -27.33 1.42 24.82
N ASP A 207 -26.16 0.78 24.73
CA ASP A 207 -24.89 1.40 25.06
C ASP A 207 -24.43 2.30 23.92
N LYS A 208 -23.90 3.48 24.27
CA LYS A 208 -23.26 4.34 23.28
C LYS A 208 -21.97 3.67 22.82
N CYS A 209 -21.89 3.40 21.52
CA CYS A 209 -20.72 2.84 20.86
C CYS A 209 -20.11 3.91 19.95
N ALA A 210 -18.79 4.10 20.02
CA ALA A 210 -18.04 4.98 19.12
C ALA A 210 -16.68 4.34 18.82
N PRO A 211 -16.66 3.26 18.02
CA PRO A 211 -15.45 2.50 17.80
C PRO A 211 -14.50 3.28 16.91
N LYS A 212 -13.24 3.38 17.35
CA LYS A 212 -12.18 4.06 16.60
C LYS A 212 -11.40 3.08 15.73
N SER A 213 -11.59 1.77 15.91
CA SER A 213 -10.89 0.73 15.16
C SER A 213 -11.72 -0.53 14.97
N PRO A 214 -11.31 -1.38 14.00
CA PRO A 214 -11.88 -2.70 13.80
C PRO A 214 -11.95 -3.53 15.07
N ILE A 215 -10.88 -3.52 15.88
CA ILE A 215 -10.85 -4.35 17.09
C ILE A 215 -11.89 -3.94 18.13
N GLU A 216 -12.24 -2.64 18.19
CA GLU A 216 -13.28 -2.18 19.10
C GLU A 216 -14.67 -2.65 18.67
N VAL A 217 -14.97 -2.62 17.37
CA VAL A 217 -16.23 -3.17 16.84
C VAL A 217 -16.39 -4.63 17.26
N TYR A 218 -15.35 -5.46 17.08
CA TYR A 218 -15.39 -6.85 17.55
C TYR A 218 -15.58 -6.95 19.06
N SER A 219 -14.90 -6.09 19.84
CA SER A 219 -15.04 -6.10 21.30
C SER A 219 -16.46 -5.77 21.76
N TYR A 220 -17.12 -4.78 21.13
CA TYR A 220 -18.49 -4.38 21.44
C TYR A 220 -19.48 -5.48 21.07
N SER A 221 -19.34 -6.08 19.89
CA SER A 221 -20.19 -7.19 19.46
C SER A 221 -20.03 -8.40 20.38
N VAL A 222 -18.79 -8.78 20.73
CA VAL A 222 -18.53 -9.89 21.67
C VAL A 222 -19.14 -9.58 23.03
N GLN A 223 -18.90 -8.41 23.61
CA GLN A 223 -19.47 -8.04 24.91
C GLN A 223 -21.00 -8.08 24.93
N SER A 224 -21.65 -7.62 23.86
CA SER A 224 -23.12 -7.71 23.77
C SER A 224 -23.60 -9.15 23.79
N VAL A 225 -22.94 -10.05 23.05
CA VAL A 225 -23.33 -11.48 23.01
C VAL A 225 -23.09 -12.14 24.37
N LEU A 226 -21.93 -11.89 24.98
CA LEU A 226 -21.59 -12.47 26.27
C LEU A 226 -22.54 -12.00 27.39
N ARG A 227 -22.97 -10.74 27.39
CA ARG A 227 -23.99 -10.22 28.31
C ARG A 227 -25.33 -10.94 28.15
N THR A 228 -25.77 -11.13 26.90
CA THR A 228 -26.99 -11.88 26.61
C THR A 228 -26.89 -13.30 27.17
N TRP A 229 -25.75 -13.98 26.98
CA TRP A 229 -25.57 -15.34 27.47
C TRP A 229 -25.50 -15.42 29.00
N ALA A 230 -24.78 -14.51 29.64
CA ALA A 230 -24.73 -14.42 31.10
C ALA A 230 -26.12 -14.13 31.71
N SER A 231 -26.99 -13.42 30.98
CA SER A 231 -28.37 -13.18 31.42
C SER A 231 -29.27 -14.41 31.31
N LEU A 232 -29.00 -15.30 30.35
CA LEU A 232 -29.74 -16.57 30.18
C LEU A 232 -29.31 -17.61 31.21
N GLU A 233 -28.03 -17.61 31.60
CA GLU A 233 -27.45 -18.56 32.57
C GLU A 233 -26.69 -17.81 33.67
N SER A 234 -27.40 -17.42 34.73
CA SER A 234 -26.87 -16.59 35.83
C SER A 234 -25.65 -17.18 36.56
N ASN A 235 -25.42 -18.48 36.43
CA ASN A 235 -24.29 -19.18 37.04
C ASN A 235 -22.98 -19.05 36.23
N ILE A 236 -23.03 -18.54 35.00
CA ILE A 236 -21.87 -18.41 34.10
C ILE A 236 -21.57 -16.92 33.92
N SER A 237 -20.43 -16.47 34.45
CA SER A 237 -19.99 -15.09 34.30
C SER A 237 -19.39 -14.82 32.92
N GLU A 238 -19.44 -13.55 32.49
CA GLU A 238 -18.76 -13.10 31.26
C GLU A 238 -17.26 -13.39 31.30
N SER A 239 -16.61 -13.26 32.46
CA SER A 239 -15.17 -13.53 32.62
C SER A 239 -14.82 -14.99 32.31
N ILE A 240 -15.65 -15.95 32.73
CA ILE A 240 -15.45 -17.37 32.42
C ILE A 240 -15.58 -17.62 30.92
N LEU A 241 -16.58 -17.01 30.28
CA LEU A 241 -16.79 -17.15 28.83
C LEU A 241 -15.63 -16.54 28.04
N ILE A 242 -15.14 -15.35 28.41
CA ILE A 242 -13.97 -14.73 27.76
C ILE A 242 -12.75 -15.64 27.89
N GLU A 243 -12.49 -16.18 29.08
CA GLU A 243 -11.36 -17.07 29.32
C GLU A 243 -11.46 -18.34 28.48
N PHE A 244 -12.65 -18.95 28.42
CA PHE A 244 -12.92 -20.13 27.59
C PHE A 244 -12.72 -19.84 26.10
N PHE A 245 -13.33 -18.77 25.57
CA PHE A 245 -13.20 -18.43 24.16
C PHE A 245 -11.77 -18.05 23.76
N THR A 246 -11.03 -17.43 24.66
CA THR A 246 -9.61 -17.12 24.45
C THR A 246 -8.78 -18.40 24.30
N ASP A 247 -8.98 -19.38 25.18
CA ASP A 247 -8.32 -20.69 25.09
C ASP A 247 -8.76 -21.48 23.86
N LEU A 248 -10.06 -21.46 23.54
CA LEU A 248 -10.64 -22.11 22.36
C LEU A 248 -10.04 -21.54 21.08
N ALA A 249 -10.01 -20.22 20.96
CA ALA A 249 -9.46 -19.55 19.80
C ALA A 249 -7.96 -19.86 19.66
N ALA A 250 -7.19 -19.79 20.75
CA ALA A 250 -5.77 -20.13 20.74
C ALA A 250 -5.54 -21.59 20.31
N TYR A 251 -6.31 -22.54 20.87
CA TYR A 251 -6.22 -23.96 20.54
C TYR A 251 -6.48 -24.20 19.05
N ILE A 252 -7.62 -23.71 18.53
CA ILE A 252 -7.98 -23.86 17.12
C ILE A 252 -6.96 -23.15 16.23
N HIS A 253 -6.45 -21.99 16.63
CA HIS A 253 -5.50 -21.20 15.85
C HIS A 253 -4.10 -21.83 15.77
N LEU A 254 -3.73 -22.62 16.77
CA LEU A 254 -2.49 -23.40 16.74
C LEU A 254 -2.59 -24.66 15.86
N GLN A 255 -3.80 -25.20 15.63
CA GLN A 255 -3.99 -26.39 14.80
C GLN A 255 -4.06 -26.07 13.29
N PRO A 256 -3.05 -26.41 12.48
CA PRO A 256 -2.86 -25.81 11.15
C PRO A 256 -3.84 -26.26 10.05
N LEU A 257 -4.71 -27.24 10.28
CA LEU A 257 -5.39 -27.98 9.20
C LEU A 257 -6.90 -27.81 9.10
N SER A 258 -7.62 -27.47 10.18
CA SER A 258 -9.09 -27.61 10.16
C SER A 258 -9.89 -26.34 10.47
N ASN A 259 -9.37 -25.39 11.27
CA ASN A 259 -10.21 -24.37 11.94
C ASN A 259 -11.37 -24.99 12.77
N LEU A 260 -11.32 -26.28 13.06
CA LEU A 260 -12.41 -27.04 13.66
C LEU A 260 -11.95 -27.70 14.96
N ILE A 261 -12.90 -27.96 15.85
CA ILE A 261 -12.73 -28.75 17.07
C ILE A 261 -13.94 -29.66 17.26
N ASP A 262 -13.74 -30.92 17.61
CA ASP A 262 -14.87 -31.80 17.97
C ASP A 262 -15.38 -31.52 19.39
N GLU A 263 -16.61 -31.96 19.69
CA GLU A 263 -17.25 -31.74 20.98
C GLU A 263 -16.48 -32.34 22.15
N PHE A 264 -15.81 -33.47 21.93
CA PHE A 264 -15.04 -34.13 22.99
C PHE A 264 -13.84 -33.27 23.41
N ASP A 265 -13.06 -32.80 22.44
CA ASP A 265 -11.95 -31.88 22.67
C ASP A 265 -12.44 -30.53 23.22
N MET A 266 -13.57 -30.02 22.73
CA MET A 266 -14.16 -28.78 23.22
C MET A 266 -14.60 -28.89 24.68
N LYS A 267 -15.25 -29.99 25.07
CA LYS A 267 -15.62 -30.29 26.46
C LYS A 267 -14.39 -30.39 27.35
N LYS A 268 -13.37 -31.10 26.89
CA LYS A 268 -12.11 -31.25 27.62
C LYS A 268 -11.42 -29.90 27.84
N LEU A 269 -11.37 -29.05 26.81
CA LEU A 269 -10.80 -27.72 26.91
C LEU A 269 -11.59 -26.86 27.90
N CYS A 270 -12.92 -26.84 27.79
CA CYS A 270 -13.82 -26.13 28.71
C CYS A 270 -13.60 -26.57 30.16
N TYR A 271 -13.54 -27.88 30.40
CA TYR A 271 -13.26 -28.45 31.71
C TYR A 271 -11.91 -27.97 32.28
N LEU A 272 -10.85 -27.94 31.46
CA LEU A 272 -9.52 -27.47 31.89
C LEU A 272 -9.52 -25.97 32.23
N VAL A 273 -10.25 -25.15 31.47
CA VAL A 273 -10.42 -23.72 31.76
C VAL A 273 -11.13 -23.52 33.10
N LEU A 274 -12.26 -24.19 33.31
CA LEU A 274 -13.02 -24.08 34.56
C LEU A 274 -12.20 -24.53 35.78
N LYS A 275 -11.40 -25.59 35.62
CA LYS A 275 -10.46 -26.06 36.64
C LYS A 275 -9.37 -25.02 36.92
N ARG A 276 -8.79 -24.39 35.89
CA ARG A 276 -7.77 -23.34 36.05
C ARG A 276 -8.32 -22.12 36.79
N LEU A 277 -9.57 -21.76 36.52
CA LEU A 277 -10.25 -20.62 37.16
C LEU A 277 -10.77 -20.94 38.57
N ASN A 278 -10.58 -22.16 39.07
CA ASN A 278 -11.07 -22.63 40.38
C ASN A 278 -12.57 -22.38 40.59
N VAL A 279 -13.39 -22.57 39.55
CA VAL A 279 -14.86 -22.35 39.62
C VAL A 279 -15.52 -23.31 40.63
N SER A 280 -15.05 -24.56 40.69
CA SER A 280 -15.41 -25.53 41.72
C SER A 280 -14.28 -26.55 41.91
N ASN A 281 -14.15 -27.08 43.13
CA ASN A 281 -13.24 -28.19 43.44
C ASN A 281 -13.91 -29.56 43.19
N ASN A 282 -15.22 -29.60 42.94
CA ASN A 282 -15.98 -30.82 42.71
C ASN A 282 -15.99 -31.20 41.22
N HIS A 283 -15.50 -32.39 40.91
CA HIS A 283 -15.45 -32.90 39.53
C HIS A 283 -16.82 -32.98 38.84
N LYS A 284 -17.89 -33.33 39.57
CA LYS A 284 -19.23 -33.44 39.00
C LYS A 284 -19.81 -32.07 38.64
N GLU A 285 -19.65 -31.09 39.53
CA GLU A 285 -20.09 -29.71 39.27
C GLU A 285 -19.34 -29.12 38.07
N LEU A 286 -18.03 -29.34 37.95
CA LEU A 286 -17.27 -28.89 36.78
C LEU A 286 -17.79 -29.51 35.47
N GLN A 287 -18.17 -30.79 35.47
CA GLN A 287 -18.77 -31.44 34.30
C GLN A 287 -20.15 -30.86 33.98
N GLU A 288 -20.97 -30.56 34.98
CA GLU A 288 -22.25 -29.89 34.78
C GLU A 288 -22.06 -28.50 34.18
N TYR A 289 -21.11 -27.70 34.69
CA TYR A 289 -20.76 -26.41 34.11
C TYR A 289 -20.28 -26.52 32.66
N THR A 290 -19.42 -27.49 32.37
CA THR A 290 -18.98 -27.77 31.00
C THR A 290 -20.20 -28.03 30.11
N ASN A 291 -21.09 -28.94 30.49
CA ASN A 291 -22.27 -29.27 29.70
C ASN A 291 -23.19 -28.06 29.47
N LYS A 292 -23.37 -27.19 30.47
CA LYS A 292 -24.14 -25.94 30.32
C LYS A 292 -23.50 -24.99 29.31
N ILE A 293 -22.17 -24.81 29.36
CA ILE A 293 -21.46 -23.97 28.38
C ILE A 293 -21.61 -24.54 26.97
N ILE A 294 -21.45 -25.86 26.78
CA ILE A 294 -21.65 -26.48 25.45
C ILE A 294 -23.09 -26.32 24.97
N ALA A 295 -24.09 -26.51 25.85
CA ALA A 295 -25.50 -26.34 25.51
C ALA A 295 -25.83 -24.89 25.11
N LEU A 296 -25.21 -23.89 25.75
CA LEU A 296 -25.32 -22.49 25.36
C LEU A 296 -24.77 -22.22 23.95
N LEU A 297 -23.64 -22.85 23.60
CA LEU A 297 -23.05 -22.72 22.27
C LEU A 297 -23.94 -23.32 21.18
N ASN A 298 -24.60 -24.45 21.48
CA ASN A 298 -25.53 -25.09 20.55
C ASN A 298 -26.84 -24.30 20.36
N SER A 299 -27.32 -23.64 21.41
CA SER A 299 -28.57 -22.86 21.35
C SER A 299 -28.39 -21.46 20.74
N ASN A 300 -27.18 -20.89 20.78
CA ASN A 300 -26.90 -19.55 20.30
C ASN A 300 -25.65 -19.49 19.40
N SER A 301 -25.83 -19.73 18.10
CA SER A 301 -24.76 -19.69 17.11
C SER A 301 -24.45 -18.25 16.66
N ILE A 302 -23.79 -17.44 17.51
CA ILE A 302 -23.35 -16.07 17.15
C ILE A 302 -21.83 -15.95 17.04
N ILE A 303 -21.09 -16.61 17.92
CA ILE A 303 -19.60 -16.57 17.94
C ILE A 303 -19.03 -17.88 17.39
N VAL A 304 -19.55 -19.00 17.88
CA VAL A 304 -19.18 -20.36 17.48
C VAL A 304 -20.44 -21.08 17.01
N ALA A 305 -20.31 -21.91 15.98
CA ALA A 305 -21.39 -22.72 15.45
C ALA A 305 -20.92 -24.17 15.22
N GLU A 306 -21.85 -25.11 15.39
CA GLU A 306 -21.67 -26.48 14.94
C GLU A 306 -21.74 -26.53 13.39
N GLN A 307 -20.77 -27.18 12.76
CA GLN A 307 -20.70 -27.43 11.31
C GLN A 307 -21.20 -28.84 10.94
N GLY A 308 -21.76 -29.57 11.91
CA GLY A 308 -22.21 -30.95 11.82
C GLY A 308 -21.21 -31.95 12.41
N LEU A 309 -21.70 -33.17 12.70
CA LEU A 309 -20.95 -34.25 13.36
C LEU A 309 -20.34 -33.84 14.70
N GLN A 310 -20.99 -32.94 15.46
CA GLN A 310 -20.46 -32.45 16.74
C GLN A 310 -19.10 -31.74 16.57
N VAL A 311 -18.88 -31.10 15.42
CA VAL A 311 -17.67 -30.33 15.13
C VAL A 311 -18.00 -28.84 15.11
N PHE A 312 -17.18 -28.04 15.76
CA PHE A 312 -17.40 -26.62 15.99
C PHE A 312 -16.34 -25.76 15.33
N THR A 313 -16.74 -24.56 14.89
CA THR A 313 -15.84 -23.50 14.41
C THR A 313 -16.36 -22.13 14.83
N PHE A 314 -15.48 -21.13 14.82
CA PHE A 314 -15.91 -19.74 14.85
C PHE A 314 -16.66 -19.40 13.56
N ILE A 315 -17.82 -18.74 13.69
CA ILE A 315 -18.66 -18.37 12.54
C ILE A 315 -17.90 -17.47 11.55
N HIS A 316 -17.00 -16.65 12.08
CA HIS A 316 -16.10 -15.86 11.26
C HIS A 316 -14.70 -15.83 11.88
N LEU A 317 -13.68 -15.91 11.02
CA LEU A 317 -12.28 -15.93 11.43
C LEU A 317 -11.89 -14.69 12.24
N SER A 318 -12.56 -13.56 12.06
CA SER A 318 -12.27 -12.36 12.84
C SER A 318 -12.62 -12.50 14.32
N PHE A 319 -13.68 -13.23 14.69
CA PHE A 319 -13.95 -13.52 16.10
C PHE A 319 -12.86 -14.39 16.71
N GLN A 320 -12.43 -15.42 15.98
CA GLN A 320 -11.29 -16.22 16.39
C GLN A 320 -10.05 -15.34 16.59
N ARG A 321 -9.73 -14.46 15.63
CA ARG A 321 -8.57 -13.56 15.71
C ARG A 321 -8.67 -12.61 16.90
N TYR A 322 -9.85 -12.06 17.19
CA TYR A 322 -10.09 -11.21 18.36
C TYR A 322 -9.72 -11.94 19.67
N PHE A 323 -10.16 -13.19 19.83
CA PHE A 323 -9.81 -13.97 21.01
C PHE A 323 -8.34 -14.46 21.00
N VAL A 324 -7.75 -14.71 19.84
CA VAL A 324 -6.29 -14.96 19.72
C VAL A 324 -5.49 -13.74 20.18
N VAL A 325 -5.94 -12.52 19.87
CA VAL A 325 -5.31 -11.29 20.37
C VAL A 325 -5.31 -11.28 21.90
N GLN A 326 -6.44 -11.60 22.53
CA GLN A 326 -6.52 -11.73 24.00
C GLN A 326 -5.52 -12.76 24.53
N ALA A 327 -5.36 -13.90 23.84
CA ALA A 327 -4.38 -14.93 24.23
C ALA A 327 -2.93 -14.45 24.08
N LEU A 328 -2.62 -13.65 23.05
CA LEU A 328 -1.29 -13.10 22.81
C LEU A 328 -0.87 -12.11 23.90
N ILE A 329 -1.82 -11.33 24.43
CA ILE A 329 -1.57 -10.27 25.42
C ILE A 329 -1.83 -10.69 26.88
N ARG A 330 -2.26 -11.93 27.14
CA ARG A 330 -2.65 -12.41 28.48
C ARG A 330 -1.49 -12.45 29.50
N GLU A 331 -0.24 -12.42 29.06
CA GLU A 331 0.93 -12.49 29.95
C GLU A 331 1.09 -11.25 30.83
N SER A 332 1.66 -11.42 32.03
CA SER A 332 1.78 -10.35 33.02
C SER A 332 2.94 -9.38 32.75
N SER A 333 3.99 -9.81 32.04
CA SER A 333 5.13 -8.94 31.71
C SER A 333 5.21 -8.61 30.23
N ILE A 334 5.61 -7.38 29.93
CA ILE A 334 5.74 -6.86 28.57
C ILE A 334 6.78 -7.69 27.79
N GLU A 335 7.87 -8.09 28.45
CA GLU A 335 8.94 -8.91 27.87
C GLU A 335 8.42 -10.29 27.42
N ASN A 336 7.52 -10.90 28.20
CA ASN A 336 6.91 -12.18 27.84
C ASN A 336 5.96 -12.04 26.66
N ILE A 337 5.21 -10.92 26.58
CA ILE A 337 4.35 -10.62 25.43
C ILE A 337 5.19 -10.44 24.16
N VAL A 338 6.29 -9.68 24.22
CA VAL A 338 7.21 -9.53 23.08
C VAL A 338 7.78 -10.88 22.66
N ARG A 339 8.28 -11.69 23.61
CA ARG A 339 8.78 -13.04 23.32
C ARG A 339 7.72 -13.91 22.63
N ARG A 340 6.46 -13.84 23.08
CA ARG A 340 5.34 -14.56 22.46
C ARG A 340 5.06 -14.06 21.05
N PHE A 341 5.11 -12.76 20.79
CA PHE A 341 5.03 -12.24 19.43
C PHE A 341 6.11 -12.81 18.53
N PHE A 342 7.36 -12.88 18.99
CA PHE A 342 8.44 -13.51 18.22
C PHE A 342 8.31 -15.02 18.03
N THR A 343 7.64 -15.74 18.94
CA THR A 343 7.29 -17.16 18.73
C THR A 343 6.38 -17.35 17.52
N PHE A 344 5.47 -16.41 17.26
CA PHE A 344 4.47 -16.51 16.20
C PHE A 344 4.70 -15.58 15.01
N ILE A 345 5.75 -14.76 15.01
CA ILE A 345 5.96 -13.72 13.99
C ILE A 345 6.15 -14.30 12.58
N ASN A 346 6.72 -15.50 12.48
CA ASN A 346 6.90 -16.22 11.22
C ASN A 346 5.66 -17.05 10.84
N GLU A 347 4.72 -17.24 11.78
CA GLU A 347 3.51 -18.02 11.55
C GLU A 347 2.47 -17.17 10.83
N ARG A 348 2.25 -17.46 9.54
CA ARG A 348 1.36 -16.67 8.67
C ARG A 348 -0.05 -16.51 9.21
N ARG A 349 -0.56 -17.55 9.89
CA ARG A 349 -1.91 -17.54 10.45
C ARG A 349 -2.07 -16.45 11.51
N PHE A 350 -1.01 -16.21 12.27
CA PHE A 350 -0.95 -15.22 13.33
C PHE A 350 -0.70 -13.80 12.82
N HIS A 351 -0.23 -13.59 11.58
CA HIS A 351 0.14 -12.26 11.07
C HIS A 351 -0.95 -11.20 11.34
N GLU A 352 -2.19 -11.47 10.90
CA GLU A 352 -3.33 -10.56 11.15
C GLU A 352 -3.66 -10.40 12.64
N SER A 353 -3.51 -11.46 13.44
CA SER A 353 -3.68 -11.38 14.89
C SER A 353 -2.59 -10.55 15.57
N LEU A 354 -1.36 -10.58 15.08
CA LEU A 354 -0.25 -9.76 15.58
C LEU A 354 -0.49 -8.28 15.26
N LEU A 355 -0.89 -7.95 14.04
CA LEU A 355 -1.25 -6.59 13.63
C LEU A 355 -2.42 -6.06 14.48
N MET A 356 -3.46 -6.87 14.64
CA MET A 356 -4.62 -6.54 15.46
C MET A 356 -4.25 -6.38 16.94
N ALA A 357 -3.33 -7.19 17.46
CA ALA A 357 -2.84 -7.06 18.83
C ALA A 357 -2.05 -5.76 19.05
N LEU A 358 -1.21 -5.34 18.09
CA LEU A 358 -0.54 -4.04 18.13
C LEU A 358 -1.55 -2.88 18.13
N GLY A 359 -2.59 -2.97 17.28
CA GLY A 359 -3.70 -2.02 17.30
C GLY A 359 -4.37 -1.95 18.67
N TRP A 360 -4.67 -3.10 19.29
CA TRP A 360 -5.23 -3.16 20.64
C TRP A 360 -4.33 -2.51 21.70
N ILE A 361 -3.05 -2.85 21.69
CA ILE A 361 -2.06 -2.35 22.65
C ILE A 361 -1.95 -0.83 22.54
N SER A 362 -1.80 -0.30 21.31
CA SER A 362 -1.68 1.14 21.05
C SER A 362 -2.89 1.96 21.55
N LEU A 363 -4.05 1.30 21.64
CA LEU A 363 -5.31 1.88 22.07
C LEU A 363 -5.54 1.79 23.58
N LYS A 364 -5.27 0.62 24.19
CA LYS A 364 -5.68 0.31 25.56
C LYS A 364 -4.58 0.49 26.60
N TRP A 365 -3.31 0.42 26.21
CA TRP A 365 -2.22 0.58 27.17
C TRP A 365 -1.89 2.04 27.44
N LEU A 366 -1.39 2.31 28.64
CA LEU A 366 -0.77 3.61 28.96
C LEU A 366 0.43 3.84 28.05
N PHE A 367 0.64 5.09 27.65
CA PHE A 367 1.70 5.47 26.71
C PHE A 367 3.09 4.91 27.08
N ASN A 368 3.47 4.96 28.37
CA ASN A 368 4.76 4.45 28.83
C ASN A 368 4.92 2.93 28.61
N ASN A 369 3.87 2.14 28.89
CA ASN A 369 3.90 0.69 28.71
C ASN A 369 3.90 0.32 27.23
N TYR A 370 3.09 1.02 26.42
CA TYR A 370 3.09 0.87 24.97
C TYR A 370 4.45 1.22 24.36
N ASN A 371 5.06 2.33 24.80
CA ASN A 371 6.35 2.76 24.30
C ASN A 371 7.47 1.79 24.68
N HIS A 372 7.49 1.31 25.94
CA HIS A 372 8.42 0.27 26.39
C HIS A 372 8.26 -1.02 25.57
N PHE A 373 7.02 -1.43 25.33
CA PHE A 373 6.72 -2.57 24.48
C PHE A 373 7.25 -2.40 23.04
N CYS A 374 7.01 -1.25 22.41
CA CYS A 374 7.48 -1.00 21.05
C CYS A 374 9.01 -0.94 20.99
N ASP A 375 9.68 -0.34 21.98
CA ASP A 375 11.15 -0.32 22.04
C ASP A 375 11.72 -1.74 22.17
N LEU A 376 11.14 -2.57 23.05
CA LEU A 376 11.52 -3.98 23.18
C LEU A 376 11.24 -4.77 21.90
N LEU A 377 10.10 -4.54 21.24
CA LEU A 377 9.72 -5.21 20.00
C LEU A 377 10.75 -4.96 18.89
N ILE A 378 11.17 -3.72 18.67
CA ILE A 378 12.12 -3.38 17.60
C ILE A 378 13.57 -3.71 17.96
N SER A 379 13.87 -3.90 19.25
CA SER A 379 15.21 -4.19 19.75
C SER A 379 15.43 -5.67 20.07
N TYR A 380 14.39 -6.49 19.93
CA TYR A 380 14.44 -7.86 20.37
C TYR A 380 15.52 -8.64 19.60
N PRO A 381 16.45 -9.32 20.30
CA PRO A 381 17.50 -10.06 19.63
C PRO A 381 16.89 -11.28 18.95
N THR A 382 17.05 -11.36 17.63
CA THR A 382 16.69 -12.55 16.85
C THR A 382 17.91 -13.10 16.14
N GLU A 383 18.00 -14.43 16.05
CA GLU A 383 18.98 -15.09 15.16
C GLU A 383 18.72 -14.79 13.68
N CYS A 384 17.52 -14.29 13.35
CA CYS A 384 17.15 -13.87 12.02
C CYS A 384 17.83 -12.55 11.64
N VAL A 385 18.36 -12.50 10.41
CA VAL A 385 18.94 -11.28 9.82
C VAL A 385 17.88 -10.18 9.63
N LEU A 386 16.61 -10.56 9.51
CA LEU A 386 15.50 -9.63 9.29
C LEU A 386 15.11 -8.90 10.58
N PRO A 387 14.86 -7.58 10.54
CA PRO A 387 14.41 -6.82 11.70
C PRO A 387 12.90 -7.02 11.91
N LEU A 388 12.49 -8.25 12.24
CA LEU A 388 11.09 -8.69 12.21
C LEU A 388 10.16 -7.81 13.05
N GLY A 389 10.59 -7.38 14.24
CA GLY A 389 9.80 -6.47 15.08
C GLY A 389 9.59 -5.10 14.46
N THR A 390 10.62 -4.56 13.77
CA THR A 390 10.49 -3.33 12.98
C THR A 390 9.54 -3.53 11.80
N LEU A 391 9.67 -4.63 11.04
CA LEU A 391 8.77 -4.90 9.92
C LEU A 391 7.31 -5.00 10.38
N LEU A 392 7.07 -5.71 11.49
CA LEU A 392 5.74 -5.85 12.07
C LEU A 392 5.16 -4.49 12.51
N LEU A 393 5.96 -3.62 13.14
CA LEU A 393 5.52 -2.28 13.53
C LEU A 393 5.08 -1.46 12.31
N PHE A 394 5.84 -1.50 11.21
CA PHE A 394 5.52 -0.77 9.99
C PHE A 394 4.29 -1.34 9.27
N ASP A 395 4.15 -2.66 9.22
CA ASP A 395 2.93 -3.30 8.68
C ASP A 395 1.69 -2.95 9.54
N ALA A 396 1.87 -2.73 10.84
CA ALA A 396 0.82 -2.36 11.77
C ALA A 396 0.45 -0.87 11.79
N LEU A 397 1.15 0.00 11.07
CA LEU A 397 0.90 1.46 11.10
C LEU A 397 -0.56 1.82 10.74
N LYS A 398 -1.21 1.02 9.90
CA LYS A 398 -2.63 1.18 9.53
C LYS A 398 -3.62 0.81 10.65
N TYR A 399 -3.16 0.05 11.66
CA TYR A 399 -4.00 -0.50 12.73
C TYR A 399 -3.78 0.20 14.08
N ILE A 400 -2.67 0.93 14.24
CA ILE A 400 -2.36 1.63 15.49
C ILE A 400 -3.07 2.97 15.59
N HIS A 401 -3.47 3.34 16.79
CA HIS A 401 -4.17 4.60 17.08
C HIS A 401 -3.21 5.72 17.42
N ASN A 402 -2.22 5.37 18.24
CA ASN A 402 -1.22 6.30 18.73
C ASN A 402 0.14 5.80 18.26
N LEU A 403 0.90 6.72 17.66
CA LEU A 403 2.30 6.46 17.33
C LEU A 403 3.11 6.31 18.65
N PRO A 404 4.11 5.41 18.68
CA PRO A 404 5.06 5.37 19.81
C PRO A 404 5.92 6.64 19.83
N SER A 405 6.80 6.78 20.83
CA SER A 405 7.66 7.96 20.93
C SER A 405 8.53 8.11 19.68
N LYS A 406 8.93 9.36 19.41
CA LYS A 406 9.81 9.68 18.28
C LYS A 406 11.10 8.87 18.30
N GLU A 407 11.64 8.62 19.49
CA GLU A 407 12.86 7.81 19.68
C GLU A 407 12.69 6.39 19.15
N VAL A 408 11.55 5.74 19.47
CA VAL A 408 11.23 4.38 18.99
C VAL A 408 11.04 4.38 17.48
N ILE A 409 10.32 5.36 16.93
CA ILE A 409 10.12 5.50 15.48
C ILE A 409 11.45 5.71 14.77
N PHE A 410 12.32 6.59 15.28
CA PHE A 410 13.61 6.90 14.67
C PHE A 410 14.54 5.69 14.70
N LYS A 411 14.54 4.94 15.81
CA LYS A 411 15.26 3.67 15.92
C LYS A 411 14.74 2.64 14.92
N ALA A 412 13.43 2.53 14.75
CA ALA A 412 12.81 1.66 13.76
C ALA A 412 13.18 2.08 12.31
N PHE A 413 13.17 3.37 12.00
CA PHE A 413 13.64 3.91 10.72
C PHE A 413 15.11 3.60 10.48
N ASN A 414 15.96 3.74 11.50
CA ASN A 414 17.38 3.42 11.42
C ASN A 414 17.59 1.92 11.17
N ASN A 415 16.83 1.04 11.82
CA ASN A 415 16.86 -0.40 11.57
C ASN A 415 16.57 -0.73 10.10
N LEU A 416 15.63 -0.02 9.45
CA LEU A 416 15.33 -0.20 8.03
C LEU A 416 16.38 0.43 7.11
N LEU A 417 16.75 1.69 7.37
CA LEU A 417 17.71 2.42 6.54
C LEU A 417 19.06 1.74 6.59
N ASP A 418 19.56 1.34 7.75
CA ASP A 418 20.91 0.79 7.90
C ASP A 418 20.98 -0.71 7.58
N HIS A 419 19.84 -1.37 7.39
CA HIS A 419 19.76 -2.79 7.07
C HIS A 419 20.65 -3.21 5.88
N PRO A 420 21.44 -4.31 5.96
CA PRO A 420 22.36 -4.68 4.89
C PRO A 420 21.66 -5.05 3.56
N SER A 421 20.46 -5.63 3.62
CA SER A 421 19.66 -5.95 2.43
C SER A 421 18.96 -4.71 1.88
N LYS A 422 19.31 -4.36 0.64
CA LYS A 422 18.69 -3.27 -0.14
C LYS A 422 17.20 -3.51 -0.39
N LEU A 423 16.78 -4.76 -0.54
CA LEU A 423 15.37 -5.10 -0.80
C LEU A 423 14.46 -4.66 0.36
N ILE A 424 14.94 -4.78 1.60
CA ILE A 424 14.14 -4.42 2.78
C ILE A 424 14.05 -2.91 2.91
N SER A 425 15.18 -2.21 2.81
CA SER A 425 15.20 -0.75 2.89
C SER A 425 14.33 -0.14 1.78
N GLN A 426 14.39 -0.66 0.56
CA GLN A 426 13.61 -0.16 -0.58
C GLN A 426 12.12 -0.51 -0.55
N LYS A 427 11.74 -1.61 0.12
CA LYS A 427 10.33 -2.04 0.21
C LYS A 427 9.56 -1.34 1.33
N TYR A 428 10.21 -1.15 2.48
CA TYR A 428 9.55 -0.68 3.71
C TYR A 428 9.75 0.81 3.99
N LEU A 429 10.81 1.43 3.48
CA LEU A 429 11.07 2.85 3.72
C LEU A 429 10.29 3.70 2.69
N LYS A 430 9.00 3.91 2.96
CA LYS A 430 8.09 4.73 2.17
C LYS A 430 7.74 6.03 2.90
N SER A 431 7.75 7.17 2.19
CA SER A 431 7.44 8.47 2.78
C SER A 431 5.97 8.68 3.13
N SER A 432 5.05 7.88 2.59
CA SER A 432 3.61 8.07 2.84
C SER A 432 3.08 7.39 4.11
N GLN A 433 3.88 6.55 4.78
CA GLN A 433 3.40 5.75 5.92
C GLN A 433 3.38 6.50 7.26
N LEU A 434 4.07 7.64 7.37
CA LEU A 434 4.15 8.43 8.59
C LEU A 434 3.88 9.92 8.32
N PRO A 435 3.49 10.68 9.36
CA PRO A 435 3.42 12.14 9.29
C PRO A 435 4.72 12.74 8.76
N ILE A 436 4.61 13.66 7.80
CA ILE A 436 5.76 14.27 7.15
C ILE A 436 6.68 15.01 8.14
N GLU A 437 6.10 15.61 9.18
CA GLU A 437 6.84 16.31 10.23
C GLU A 437 7.83 15.39 10.94
N LEU A 438 7.44 14.15 11.23
CA LEU A 438 8.30 13.16 11.88
C LEU A 438 9.42 12.70 10.95
N ILE A 439 9.13 12.53 9.66
CA ILE A 439 10.14 12.14 8.66
C ILE A 439 11.17 13.27 8.51
N VAL A 440 10.73 14.52 8.41
CA VAL A 440 11.62 15.69 8.29
C VAL A 440 12.51 15.83 9.52
N GLU A 441 11.96 15.71 10.73
CA GLU A 441 12.73 15.74 11.97
C GLU A 441 13.74 14.58 12.05
N TRP A 442 13.33 13.37 11.65
CA TRP A 442 14.24 12.22 11.57
C TRP A 442 15.40 12.50 10.60
N MET A 443 15.11 13.03 9.41
CA MET A 443 16.12 13.36 8.39
C MET A 443 17.16 14.34 8.95
N GLN A 444 16.73 15.39 9.64
CA GLN A 444 17.60 16.41 10.24
C GLN A 444 18.58 15.81 11.26
N LEU A 445 18.12 14.84 12.05
CA LEU A 445 18.92 14.24 13.12
C LEU A 445 19.78 13.05 12.66
N ASN A 446 19.33 12.29 11.65
CA ASN A 446 19.92 10.99 11.32
C ASN A 446 20.70 10.98 9.99
N ILE A 447 20.40 11.87 9.03
CA ILE A 447 21.15 11.96 7.78
C ILE A 447 22.33 12.91 7.97
N THR A 448 23.35 12.43 8.68
CA THR A 448 24.53 13.21 9.04
C THR A 448 25.73 12.99 8.12
N ASN A 449 25.67 12.01 7.22
CA ASN A 449 26.77 11.67 6.31
C ASN A 449 26.28 11.26 4.91
N GLU A 450 27.19 11.32 3.94
CA GLU A 450 26.92 10.98 2.53
C GLU A 450 26.39 9.56 2.35
N LYS A 451 26.93 8.58 3.09
CA LYS A 451 26.55 7.17 2.95
C LYS A 451 25.07 6.94 3.26
N ARG A 452 24.57 7.52 4.35
CA ARG A 452 23.16 7.43 4.74
C ARG A 452 22.28 8.23 3.78
N LEU A 453 22.73 9.41 3.36
CA LEU A 453 22.02 10.22 2.34
C LEU A 453 21.83 9.42 1.04
N PHE A 454 22.89 8.83 0.49
CA PHE A 454 22.82 8.07 -0.76
C PHE A 454 21.90 6.87 -0.63
N LYS A 455 21.92 6.20 0.52
CA LYS A 455 21.03 5.06 0.79
C LYS A 455 19.58 5.50 0.87
N PHE A 456 19.30 6.62 1.53
CA PHE A 456 17.95 7.18 1.64
C PHE A 456 17.41 7.62 0.26
N CYS A 457 18.19 8.38 -0.50
CA CYS A 457 17.88 8.78 -1.88
C CYS A 457 17.49 7.58 -2.76
N ARG A 458 18.25 6.48 -2.67
CA ARG A 458 17.94 5.25 -3.40
C ARG A 458 16.65 4.54 -2.95
N CYS A 459 16.28 4.68 -1.68
CA CYS A 459 15.01 4.12 -1.19
C CYS A 459 13.84 4.97 -1.70
N LEU A 460 13.97 6.30 -1.62
CA LEU A 460 12.97 7.25 -2.12
C LEU A 460 12.72 7.08 -3.63
N LEU A 461 13.75 6.92 -4.44
CA LEU A 461 13.60 6.63 -5.88
C LEU A 461 12.82 5.34 -6.14
N HIS A 462 13.06 4.29 -5.35
CA HIS A 462 12.37 3.02 -5.54
C HIS A 462 10.90 3.09 -5.08
N SER A 463 10.58 3.84 -4.01
CA SER A 463 9.19 4.00 -3.56
C SER A 463 8.37 4.83 -4.53
N GLU A 464 8.91 5.97 -4.98
CA GLU A 464 8.17 6.98 -5.75
C GLU A 464 8.12 6.69 -7.26
N CYS A 465 9.16 6.13 -7.88
CA CYS A 465 9.11 5.84 -9.32
C CYS A 465 8.33 4.56 -9.64
N ARG A 466 8.21 3.61 -8.70
CA ARG A 466 7.50 2.34 -8.94
C ARG A 466 6.00 2.46 -8.80
N SER A 467 5.51 3.31 -7.89
CA SER A 467 4.07 3.59 -7.73
C SER A 467 3.44 4.02 -9.05
N TYR A 468 4.12 4.91 -9.78
CA TYR A 468 3.68 5.43 -11.08
C TYR A 468 3.60 4.38 -12.20
N ILE A 469 4.52 3.39 -12.22
CA ILE A 469 4.56 2.36 -13.27
C ILE A 469 3.42 1.33 -13.08
N THR A 470 2.97 1.12 -11.84
CA THR A 470 1.97 0.08 -11.51
C THR A 470 0.55 0.60 -11.35
N SER A 471 0.33 1.91 -11.16
CA SER A 471 -1.00 2.48 -11.01
C SER A 471 -1.61 2.81 -12.37
N THR A 472 -2.61 2.03 -12.80
CA THR A 472 -3.44 2.34 -13.97
C THR A 472 -4.51 3.41 -13.70
N GLU A 473 -4.64 3.90 -12.45
CA GLU A 473 -5.69 4.86 -12.07
C GLU A 473 -5.23 5.93 -11.07
N ASN A 474 -5.91 7.09 -11.14
CA ASN A 474 -5.56 8.46 -10.72
C ASN A 474 -5.43 8.76 -9.21
N THR A 475 -5.07 7.83 -8.35
CA THR A 475 -4.90 8.11 -6.91
C THR A 475 -3.43 7.96 -6.47
N LEU A 476 -2.55 8.76 -7.09
CA LEU A 476 -1.22 8.98 -6.52
C LEU A 476 -1.38 9.75 -5.20
N GLU A 477 -1.06 9.10 -4.07
CA GLU A 477 -0.78 9.80 -2.83
C GLU A 477 0.35 10.81 -3.11
N THR A 478 0.01 12.10 -3.10
CA THR A 478 0.94 13.17 -3.44
C THR A 478 2.03 13.28 -2.38
N VAL A 479 3.29 13.11 -2.79
CA VAL A 479 4.44 13.30 -1.89
C VAL A 479 4.50 14.78 -1.47
N SER A 480 4.57 15.03 -0.17
CA SER A 480 4.61 16.39 0.36
C SER A 480 5.86 17.16 -0.11
N PRO A 481 5.72 18.38 -0.66
CA PRO A 481 6.85 19.24 -1.04
C PRO A 481 7.87 19.49 0.07
N ARG A 482 7.43 19.46 1.35
CA ARG A 482 8.29 19.61 2.54
C ARG A 482 9.39 18.56 2.61
N LEU A 483 9.14 17.33 2.13
CA LEU A 483 10.15 16.27 2.09
C LEU A 483 11.31 16.67 1.18
N PHE A 484 10.97 17.20 0.00
CA PHE A 484 11.94 17.60 -1.01
C PHE A 484 12.70 18.86 -0.59
N GLN A 485 12.05 19.81 0.07
CA GLN A 485 12.70 20.96 0.69
C GLN A 485 13.72 20.52 1.75
N GLN A 486 13.35 19.58 2.61
CA GLN A 486 14.26 19.04 3.62
C GLN A 486 15.43 18.29 2.95
N LEU A 487 15.17 17.49 1.92
CA LEU A 487 16.22 16.82 1.15
C LEU A 487 17.18 17.84 0.52
N TRP A 488 16.66 18.92 -0.06
CA TRP A 488 17.45 20.02 -0.62
C TRP A 488 18.34 20.73 0.40
N SER A 489 17.87 20.86 1.64
CA SER A 489 18.65 21.47 2.73
C SER A 489 19.92 20.67 3.06
N LEU A 490 19.91 19.35 2.81
CA LEU A 490 21.02 18.43 3.08
C LEU A 490 22.15 18.51 2.04
N ARG A 491 22.00 19.29 0.97
CA ARG A 491 23.06 19.50 -0.05
C ARG A 491 24.37 20.03 0.54
N LYS A 492 24.29 20.74 1.68
CA LYS A 492 25.45 21.31 2.37
C LYS A 492 26.40 20.26 2.96
N ILE A 493 26.00 18.98 3.00
CA ILE A 493 26.85 17.89 3.48
C ILE A 493 28.12 17.77 2.64
N SER A 494 27.99 17.85 1.30
CA SER A 494 29.12 17.83 0.36
C SER A 494 28.66 18.11 -1.08
N GLN A 495 29.62 18.33 -1.98
CA GLN A 495 29.31 18.47 -3.41
C GLN A 495 28.73 17.18 -4.02
N THR A 496 29.16 16.00 -3.59
CA THR A 496 28.59 14.73 -4.06
C THR A 496 27.18 14.52 -3.55
N ALA A 497 26.87 14.98 -2.33
CA ALA A 497 25.53 15.02 -1.78
C ALA A 497 24.59 15.89 -2.62
N GLU A 498 25.02 17.10 -2.99
CA GLU A 498 24.26 17.99 -3.88
C GLU A 498 23.90 17.28 -5.19
N LEU A 499 24.87 16.63 -5.83
CA LEU A 499 24.65 15.90 -7.09
C LEU A 499 23.66 14.72 -6.95
N VAL A 500 23.74 13.95 -5.86
CA VAL A 500 22.81 12.82 -5.65
C VAL A 500 21.41 13.30 -5.32
N ILE A 501 21.27 14.40 -4.57
CA ILE A 501 19.98 15.03 -4.28
C ILE A 501 19.37 15.58 -5.57
N ASP A 502 20.16 16.31 -6.37
CA ASP A 502 19.77 16.81 -7.69
C ASP A 502 19.19 15.66 -8.53
N GLN A 503 19.94 14.57 -8.72
CA GLN A 503 19.50 13.38 -9.46
C GLN A 503 18.25 12.72 -8.88
N THR A 504 18.10 12.72 -7.56
CA THR A 504 16.98 12.06 -6.90
C THR A 504 15.69 12.85 -7.12
N LEU A 505 15.69 14.14 -6.78
CA LEU A 505 14.53 15.01 -6.96
C LEU A 505 14.12 15.07 -8.43
N HIS A 506 15.11 15.08 -9.29
CA HIS A 506 14.95 15.03 -10.71
C HIS A 506 14.15 13.82 -11.22
N GLU A 507 14.60 12.60 -10.91
CA GLU A 507 13.91 11.37 -11.37
C GLU A 507 12.50 11.27 -10.80
N ILE A 508 12.28 11.78 -9.59
CA ILE A 508 10.94 11.86 -8.99
C ILE A 508 10.09 12.84 -9.80
N MET A 509 10.52 14.09 -9.97
CA MET A 509 9.72 15.15 -10.61
C MET A 509 9.33 14.89 -12.07
N LYS A 510 10.01 13.97 -12.76
CA LYS A 510 9.58 13.54 -14.11
C LYS A 510 8.15 13.03 -14.15
N PHE A 511 7.68 12.39 -13.09
CA PHE A 511 6.43 11.64 -13.05
C PHE A 511 5.32 12.32 -12.23
N TYR A 512 5.61 13.43 -11.55
CA TYR A 512 4.63 14.08 -10.68
C TYR A 512 4.07 15.35 -11.31
N GLU A 513 2.74 15.42 -11.42
CA GLU A 513 2.01 16.67 -11.58
C GLU A 513 1.53 17.13 -10.19
N THR A 514 2.41 17.71 -9.36
CA THR A 514 1.97 18.23 -8.05
C THR A 514 1.19 19.55 -8.21
N PRO A 515 0.10 19.75 -7.44
CA PRO A 515 -0.57 21.05 -7.39
C PRO A 515 0.32 22.13 -6.72
N ASP A 516 1.17 21.72 -5.77
CA ASP A 516 2.07 22.57 -4.99
C ASP A 516 3.51 22.51 -5.51
N HIS A 517 4.22 23.65 -5.43
CA HIS A 517 5.61 23.81 -5.87
C HIS A 517 6.59 23.47 -4.74
N ILE A 518 7.79 23.00 -5.09
CA ILE A 518 8.81 22.61 -4.10
C ILE A 518 9.48 23.84 -3.48
N PHE A 519 9.77 24.87 -4.27
CA PHE A 519 10.51 26.05 -3.83
C PHE A 519 9.73 27.32 -4.16
N GLU A 520 9.46 28.17 -3.16
CA GLU A 520 8.95 29.54 -3.34
C GLU A 520 10.07 30.43 -3.92
N ASN A 521 10.52 30.12 -5.13
CA ASN A 521 11.58 30.87 -5.79
C ASN A 521 11.02 32.12 -6.47
N LYS A 522 11.75 33.25 -6.42
CA LYS A 522 11.43 34.49 -7.14
C LYS A 522 11.10 34.24 -8.62
N LEU A 523 11.81 33.32 -9.30
CA LEU A 523 11.54 32.97 -10.70
C LEU A 523 10.21 32.24 -10.87
N TYR A 524 9.88 31.31 -9.98
CA TYR A 524 8.59 30.62 -9.99
C TYR A 524 7.44 31.63 -9.84
N SER A 525 7.52 32.49 -8.82
CA SER A 525 6.51 33.53 -8.56
C SER A 525 6.36 34.49 -9.74
N TYR A 526 7.47 34.85 -10.38
CA TYR A 526 7.46 35.71 -11.57
C TYR A 526 6.81 35.02 -12.78
N LEU A 527 7.21 33.79 -13.12
CA LEU A 527 6.66 33.04 -14.25
C LEU A 527 5.15 32.79 -14.09
N LEU A 528 4.70 32.51 -12.86
CA LEU A 528 3.30 32.26 -12.55
C LEU A 528 2.47 33.55 -12.58
N SER A 529 2.94 34.64 -11.96
CA SER A 529 2.22 35.92 -11.94
C SER A 529 2.02 36.54 -13.32
N GLN A 530 2.97 36.29 -14.24
CA GLN A 530 2.93 36.81 -15.60
C GLN A 530 2.33 35.81 -16.63
N ASN A 531 1.87 34.63 -16.19
CA ASN A 531 1.40 33.55 -17.07
C ASN A 531 2.36 33.24 -18.25
N ILE A 532 3.68 33.33 -18.01
CA ILE A 532 4.69 33.11 -19.05
C ILE A 532 4.78 31.61 -19.35
N CYS A 533 4.34 31.22 -20.54
CA CYS A 533 4.53 29.86 -21.08
C CYS A 533 5.94 29.71 -21.66
N SER A 534 6.45 28.46 -21.79
CA SER A 534 7.78 28.18 -22.36
C SER A 534 8.02 28.85 -23.71
N PHE A 535 6.96 28.95 -24.53
CA PHE A 535 6.96 29.56 -25.86
C PHE A 535 7.26 31.07 -25.88
N ASN A 536 7.14 31.75 -24.74
CA ASN A 536 7.37 33.19 -24.63
C ASN A 536 8.80 33.53 -24.16
N ILE A 537 9.65 32.51 -23.96
CA ILE A 537 11.01 32.68 -23.45
C ILE A 537 12.00 32.45 -24.60
N HIS A 538 12.96 33.37 -24.76
CA HIS A 538 14.03 33.22 -25.75
C HIS A 538 14.78 31.88 -25.54
N PRO A 539 15.09 31.09 -26.59
CA PRO A 539 15.66 29.74 -26.46
C PRO A 539 16.92 29.66 -25.60
N LEU A 540 17.88 30.59 -25.78
CA LEU A 540 19.10 30.65 -24.94
C LEU A 540 18.83 30.92 -23.46
N ILE A 541 17.73 31.60 -23.13
CA ILE A 541 17.35 31.88 -21.74
C ILE A 541 16.60 30.69 -21.18
N PHE A 542 15.79 30.05 -22.00
CA PHE A 542 15.10 28.83 -21.63
C PHE A 542 16.09 27.69 -21.37
N SER A 543 17.17 27.57 -22.15
CA SER A 543 18.25 26.60 -21.89
C SER A 543 18.97 26.86 -20.56
N VAL A 544 19.22 28.12 -20.20
CA VAL A 544 19.77 28.50 -18.88
C VAL A 544 18.80 28.10 -17.76
N ILE A 545 17.51 28.41 -17.89
CA ILE A 545 16.49 28.05 -16.88
C ILE A 545 16.45 26.53 -16.69
N LEU A 546 16.44 25.76 -17.78
CA LEU A 546 16.45 24.30 -17.73
C LEU A 546 17.72 23.74 -17.08
N ALA A 547 18.88 24.29 -17.42
CA ALA A 547 20.16 23.84 -16.88
C ALA A 547 20.32 24.16 -15.38
N LEU A 548 19.80 25.30 -14.93
CA LEU A 548 19.92 25.74 -13.54
C LEU A 548 18.82 25.20 -12.63
N CYS A 549 17.57 25.15 -13.11
CA CYS A 549 16.39 24.91 -12.27
C CYS A 549 15.63 23.62 -12.63
N GLY A 550 15.90 23.03 -13.81
CA GLY A 550 15.13 21.92 -14.36
C GLY A 550 13.73 22.35 -14.80
N GLY A 551 12.73 21.50 -14.56
CA GLY A 551 11.32 21.81 -14.81
C GLY A 551 10.69 21.14 -16.04
N LEU A 552 11.34 20.15 -16.66
CA LEU A 552 10.67 19.27 -17.63
C LEU A 552 10.06 18.07 -16.91
N HIS A 553 8.83 17.75 -17.29
CA HIS A 553 8.08 16.60 -16.80
C HIS A 553 7.38 15.90 -17.95
N PHE A 554 6.96 14.67 -17.67
CA PHE A 554 6.30 13.80 -18.60
C PHE A 554 4.80 13.76 -18.31
N THR A 555 3.98 14.03 -19.32
CA THR A 555 2.52 13.93 -19.23
C THR A 555 2.01 12.92 -20.24
N CYS A 556 1.09 12.05 -19.81
CA CYS A 556 0.46 11.04 -20.66
C CYS A 556 -1.05 11.21 -20.59
N LYS A 557 -1.65 11.69 -21.68
CA LYS A 557 -3.11 11.77 -21.83
C LYS A 557 -3.49 11.11 -23.15
N GLU A 558 -4.47 10.21 -23.09
CA GLU A 558 -5.10 9.61 -24.29
C GLU A 558 -4.09 9.00 -25.29
N ASN A 559 -3.09 8.25 -24.79
CA ASN A 559 -2.00 7.63 -25.58
C ASN A 559 -1.01 8.60 -26.27
N ILE A 560 -1.05 9.89 -25.95
CA ILE A 560 -0.04 10.85 -26.38
C ILE A 560 0.91 11.13 -25.22
N ALA A 561 2.17 10.75 -25.42
CA ALA A 561 3.26 11.11 -24.54
C ALA A 561 3.79 12.50 -24.92
N LYS A 562 3.83 13.41 -23.95
CA LYS A 562 4.32 14.77 -24.14
C LYS A 562 5.34 15.14 -23.06
N VAL A 563 6.46 15.72 -23.50
CA VAL A 563 7.39 16.41 -22.60
C VAL A 563 6.96 17.86 -22.52
N GLN A 564 6.71 18.35 -21.31
CA GLN A 564 6.30 19.72 -21.09
C GLN A 564 7.17 20.38 -20.03
N PHE A 565 7.34 21.69 -20.15
CA PHE A 565 7.92 22.49 -19.09
C PHE A 565 6.82 22.96 -18.14
N SER A 566 7.06 22.85 -16.84
CA SER A 566 6.21 23.41 -15.80
C SER A 566 7.08 24.00 -14.69
N PRO A 567 6.90 25.29 -14.35
CA PRO A 567 7.59 25.91 -13.22
C PRO A 567 7.37 25.15 -11.90
N LYS A 568 6.25 24.43 -11.75
CA LYS A 568 5.96 23.63 -10.55
C LYS A 568 6.91 22.44 -10.35
N THR A 569 7.53 21.97 -11.45
CA THR A 569 8.44 20.81 -11.47
C THR A 569 9.92 21.21 -11.41
N MET A 570 10.20 22.51 -11.20
CA MET A 570 11.53 22.98 -10.86
C MET A 570 11.96 22.37 -9.53
N HIS A 571 13.08 21.65 -9.54
CA HIS A 571 13.58 20.87 -8.41
C HIS A 571 14.89 21.40 -7.86
N ARG A 572 15.37 22.53 -8.38
CA ARG A 572 16.62 23.15 -7.99
C ARG A 572 16.46 24.66 -7.84
N GLU A 573 17.09 25.20 -6.83
CA GLU A 573 17.18 26.64 -6.58
C GLU A 573 18.62 27.10 -6.85
N SER A 574 18.78 28.15 -7.66
CA SER A 574 20.08 28.77 -7.94
C SER A 574 20.05 30.24 -7.54
N SER A 575 21.12 30.72 -6.91
CA SER A 575 21.29 32.14 -6.58
C SER A 575 21.49 33.01 -7.83
N MET A 576 21.86 32.41 -8.96
CA MET A 576 22.16 33.10 -10.22
C MET A 576 20.94 33.38 -11.10
N ILE A 577 19.75 33.36 -10.50
CA ILE A 577 18.46 33.55 -11.17
C ILE A 577 18.07 35.03 -11.28
N GLU A 578 18.54 35.91 -10.39
CA GLU A 578 18.16 37.33 -10.41
C GLU A 578 18.45 38.04 -11.74
N PRO A 579 19.63 37.85 -12.37
CA PRO A 579 19.90 38.41 -13.70
C PRO A 579 18.94 37.90 -14.80
N ILE A 580 18.43 36.67 -14.65
CA ILE A 580 17.43 36.09 -15.57
C ILE A 580 16.07 36.76 -15.37
N ILE A 581 15.68 37.03 -14.12
CA ILE A 581 14.44 37.76 -13.83
C ILE A 581 14.52 39.18 -14.39
N GLU A 582 15.64 39.88 -14.21
CA GLU A 582 15.87 41.21 -14.81
C GLU A 582 15.74 41.18 -16.35
N TYR A 583 16.29 40.13 -16.97
CA TYR A 583 16.09 39.89 -18.40
C TYR A 583 14.61 39.74 -18.74
N LEU A 584 13.84 38.95 -18.00
CA LEU A 584 12.42 38.73 -18.31
C LEU A 584 11.56 39.99 -18.10
N VAL A 585 11.88 40.80 -17.07
CA VAL A 585 11.18 42.06 -16.75
C VAL A 585 11.40 43.16 -17.80
N ASN A 586 12.57 43.21 -18.41
CA ASN A 586 12.93 44.28 -19.35
C ASN A 586 12.29 44.06 -20.73
N ILE A 587 11.10 44.59 -20.96
CA ILE A 587 10.35 44.43 -22.23
C ILE A 587 10.79 45.45 -23.30
N GLU A 588 11.45 46.55 -22.90
CA GLU A 588 11.76 47.68 -23.79
C GLU A 588 12.95 47.45 -24.73
N GLN A 589 13.88 46.58 -24.35
CA GLN A 589 15.11 46.32 -25.11
C GLN A 589 15.02 45.07 -25.98
N SER A 590 15.72 45.08 -27.12
CA SER A 590 15.81 43.90 -28.00
C SER A 590 16.54 42.74 -27.31
N HIS A 591 16.15 41.50 -27.64
CA HIS A 591 16.76 40.29 -27.07
C HIS A 591 18.29 40.25 -27.22
N SER A 592 18.82 40.70 -28.36
CA SER A 592 20.27 40.77 -28.61
C SER A 592 21.03 41.60 -27.57
N ILE A 593 20.51 42.77 -27.20
CA ILE A 593 21.13 43.68 -26.22
C ILE A 593 21.01 43.09 -24.81
N LYS A 594 19.85 42.51 -24.49
CA LYS A 594 19.57 41.93 -23.18
C LYS A 594 20.44 40.69 -22.91
N VAL A 595 20.60 39.81 -23.90
CA VAL A 595 21.48 38.63 -23.80
C VAL A 595 22.94 39.07 -23.63
N GLN A 596 23.39 40.06 -24.39
CA GLN A 596 24.76 40.58 -24.27
C GLN A 596 25.02 41.19 -22.88
N THR A 597 24.08 41.97 -22.35
CA THR A 597 24.14 42.54 -21.00
C THR A 597 24.19 41.44 -19.93
N LEU A 598 23.42 40.36 -20.12
CA LEU A 598 23.41 39.21 -19.21
C LEU A 598 24.75 38.45 -19.22
N ILE A 599 25.33 38.25 -20.41
CA ILE A 599 26.65 37.64 -20.59
C ILE A 599 27.73 38.45 -19.86
N GLU A 600 27.74 39.77 -20.03
CA GLU A 600 28.71 40.66 -19.38
C GLU A 600 28.59 40.63 -17.85
N LYS A 601 27.36 40.53 -17.32
CA LYS A 601 27.12 40.37 -15.89
C LYS A 601 27.71 39.08 -15.35
N TYR A 602 27.44 37.93 -15.98
CA TYR A 602 28.00 36.65 -15.54
C TYR A 602 29.53 36.58 -15.72
N GLU A 603 30.08 37.15 -16.79
CA GLU A 603 31.54 37.24 -16.95
C GLU A 603 32.19 38.12 -15.88
N SER A 604 31.57 39.24 -15.50
CA SER A 604 32.05 40.09 -14.41
C SER A 604 32.05 39.34 -13.07
N VAL A 605 31.07 38.48 -12.82
CA VAL A 605 31.05 37.65 -11.60
C VAL A 605 32.24 36.71 -11.59
N LEU A 606 32.48 35.96 -12.67
CA LEU A 606 33.60 35.01 -12.76
C LEU A 606 34.98 35.67 -12.73
N GLN A 607 35.12 36.88 -13.29
CA GLN A 607 36.39 37.62 -13.26
C GLN A 607 36.74 38.17 -11.87
N LYS A 608 35.73 38.38 -11.01
CA LYS A 608 35.92 38.88 -9.64
C LYS A 608 36.16 37.76 -8.62
N THR A 609 36.00 36.50 -9.02
CA THR A 609 36.08 35.35 -8.13
C THR A 609 37.44 34.65 -8.24
N LEU A 610 37.83 33.98 -7.15
CA LEU A 610 39.11 33.30 -7.08
C LEU A 610 39.06 32.01 -7.93
N PRO A 611 40.11 31.66 -8.69
CA PRO A 611 40.12 30.42 -9.49
C PRO A 611 39.94 29.13 -8.69
N LYS A 612 40.20 29.16 -7.38
CA LYS A 612 39.99 28.04 -6.45
C LYS A 612 38.57 27.94 -5.89
N ASP A 613 37.69 28.88 -6.23
CA ASP A 613 36.32 28.90 -5.73
C ASP A 613 35.47 27.85 -6.46
N ILE A 614 35.00 26.87 -5.70
CA ILE A 614 34.19 25.73 -6.14
C ILE A 614 32.77 25.79 -5.58
N SER A 615 32.31 26.98 -5.16
CA SER A 615 30.96 27.17 -4.67
C SER A 615 29.91 26.90 -5.76
N SER A 616 28.71 26.46 -5.34
CA SER A 616 27.59 26.19 -6.24
C SER A 616 27.20 27.41 -7.08
N GLU A 617 27.42 28.61 -6.54
CA GLU A 617 27.17 29.89 -7.21
C GLU A 617 28.08 30.11 -8.42
N ILE A 618 29.37 29.80 -8.29
CA ILE A 618 30.34 29.89 -9.38
C ILE A 618 30.07 28.83 -10.44
N ILE A 619 29.76 27.61 -10.02
CA ILE A 619 29.38 26.52 -10.94
C ILE A 619 28.13 26.90 -11.73
N ASP A 620 27.10 27.45 -11.09
CA ASP A 620 25.87 27.90 -11.76
C ASP A 620 26.12 29.09 -12.70
N THR A 621 26.99 30.02 -12.32
CA THR A 621 27.41 31.13 -13.16
C THR A 621 28.09 30.64 -14.44
N PHE A 622 29.00 29.65 -14.31
CA PHE A 622 29.64 29.01 -15.45
C PHE A 622 28.64 28.29 -16.36
N ILE A 623 27.70 27.52 -15.78
CA ILE A 623 26.65 26.83 -16.55
C ILE A 623 25.79 27.84 -17.31
N ALA A 624 25.34 28.91 -16.65
CA ALA A 624 24.56 29.97 -17.29
C ALA A 624 25.34 30.62 -18.44
N LEU A 625 26.61 30.95 -18.21
CA LEU A 625 27.46 31.57 -19.22
C LEU A 625 27.69 30.67 -20.42
N ILE A 626 27.90 29.36 -20.22
CA ILE A 626 28.03 28.36 -21.30
C ILE A 626 26.71 28.14 -22.04
N CYS A 627 25.56 28.20 -21.37
CA CYS A 627 24.27 28.13 -22.07
C CYS A 627 24.00 29.40 -22.92
N LEU A 628 24.49 30.57 -22.48
CA LEU A 628 24.36 31.83 -23.23
C LEU A 628 25.40 31.97 -24.34
N ARG A 629 26.57 31.36 -24.16
CA ARG A 629 27.68 31.32 -25.13
C ARG A 629 27.80 29.91 -25.66
N ASP A 630 27.31 29.69 -26.87
CA ASP A 630 27.49 28.48 -27.69
C ASP A 630 28.58 27.51 -27.16
N VAL A 631 28.12 26.36 -26.66
CA VAL A 631 28.90 25.27 -26.04
C VAL A 631 30.03 24.78 -26.96
N SER A 632 29.93 25.03 -28.26
CA SER A 632 30.93 24.62 -29.24
C SER A 632 32.19 25.51 -29.33
N LYS A 633 32.24 26.65 -28.63
CA LYS A 633 33.35 27.62 -28.76
C LYS A 633 34.51 27.34 -27.79
N PRO A 634 35.69 26.88 -28.27
CA PRO A 634 36.83 26.54 -27.41
C PRO A 634 37.37 27.72 -26.60
N SER A 635 37.31 28.92 -27.19
CA SER A 635 37.80 30.18 -26.59
C SER A 635 37.17 30.53 -25.24
N MET A 636 35.99 29.98 -24.93
CA MET A 636 35.36 30.15 -23.62
C MET A 636 36.05 29.34 -22.53
N TYR A 637 36.44 28.11 -22.86
CA TYR A 637 37.06 27.19 -21.92
C TYR A 637 38.52 27.59 -21.66
N GLU A 638 39.23 28.02 -22.70
CA GLU A 638 40.62 28.52 -22.60
C GLU A 638 40.76 29.69 -21.62
N LYS A 639 39.76 30.59 -21.57
CA LYS A 639 39.76 31.75 -20.67
C LYS A 639 39.69 31.39 -19.19
N PHE A 640 39.20 30.18 -18.87
CA PHE A 640 38.94 29.74 -17.49
C PHE A 640 39.56 28.38 -17.15
N ASP A 641 40.51 27.89 -17.97
CA ASP A 641 41.15 26.58 -17.84
C ASP A 641 41.82 26.35 -16.46
N GLY A 642 42.22 27.43 -15.78
CA GLY A 642 42.78 27.39 -14.42
C GLY A 642 41.78 27.40 -13.27
N TYR A 643 40.46 27.32 -13.52
CA TYR A 643 39.44 27.34 -12.47
C TYR A 643 39.08 25.91 -12.01
N ASP A 644 39.18 25.67 -10.70
CA ASP A 644 38.86 24.37 -10.08
C ASP A 644 37.36 24.00 -10.22
N ALA A 645 36.49 24.99 -10.50
CA ALA A 645 35.06 24.78 -10.74
C ALA A 645 34.76 24.17 -12.13
N LEU A 646 35.64 24.36 -13.13
CA LEU A 646 35.37 23.98 -14.51
C LEU A 646 35.13 22.46 -14.71
N PRO A 647 35.90 21.54 -14.07
CA PRO A 647 35.59 20.11 -14.10
C PRO A 647 34.22 19.74 -13.52
N LEU A 648 33.78 20.45 -12.47
CA LEU A 648 32.47 20.24 -11.84
C LEU A 648 31.32 20.71 -12.74
N VAL A 649 31.55 21.78 -13.50
CA VAL A 649 30.63 22.27 -14.53
C VAL A 649 30.41 21.21 -15.62
N PHE A 650 31.48 20.58 -16.12
CA PHE A 650 31.35 19.50 -17.10
C PHE A 650 30.61 18.29 -16.55
N LEU A 651 30.85 17.93 -15.28
CA LEU A 651 30.12 16.86 -14.62
C LEU A 651 28.61 17.15 -14.57
N ARG A 652 28.22 18.41 -14.33
CA ARG A 652 26.81 18.83 -14.36
C ARG A 652 26.21 18.80 -15.76
N PHE A 653 26.91 19.30 -16.78
CA PHE A 653 26.43 19.21 -18.15
C PHE A 653 26.22 17.76 -18.60
N LYS A 654 27.12 16.84 -18.22
CA LYS A 654 26.96 15.40 -18.47
C LYS A 654 25.68 14.84 -17.86
N GLN A 655 25.29 15.31 -16.68
CA GLN A 655 24.04 14.90 -16.02
C GLN A 655 22.80 15.47 -16.71
N ILE A 656 22.82 16.76 -17.07
CA ILE A 656 21.75 17.41 -17.84
C ILE A 656 21.54 16.68 -19.18
N LEU A 657 22.63 16.31 -19.87
CA LEU A 657 22.56 15.56 -21.11
C LEU A 657 21.96 14.15 -20.89
N LEU A 658 22.40 13.45 -19.85
CA LEU A 658 21.87 12.13 -19.52
C LEU A 658 20.37 12.18 -19.19
N TYR A 659 19.92 13.24 -18.52
CA TYR A 659 18.51 13.54 -18.29
C TYR A 659 17.74 13.68 -19.59
N LEU A 660 18.15 14.62 -20.45
CA LEU A 660 17.45 14.92 -21.69
C LEU A 660 17.37 13.66 -22.56
N LYS A 661 18.45 12.87 -22.58
CA LYS A 661 18.51 11.57 -23.27
C LYS A 661 17.54 10.54 -22.69
N ASN A 662 17.44 10.45 -21.36
CA ASN A 662 16.53 9.51 -20.71
C ASN A 662 15.06 9.89 -20.91
N LEU A 663 14.71 11.18 -20.83
CA LEU A 663 13.37 11.67 -21.19
C LEU A 663 13.03 11.33 -22.65
N TYR A 664 13.96 11.63 -23.56
CA TYR A 664 13.78 11.37 -24.98
C TYR A 664 13.60 9.87 -25.28
N ARG A 665 14.47 9.01 -24.72
CA ARG A 665 14.35 7.56 -24.84
C ARG A 665 13.03 7.03 -24.28
N TYR A 666 12.61 7.52 -23.11
CA TYR A 666 11.37 7.09 -22.49
C TYR A 666 10.16 7.40 -23.38
N CYS A 667 10.07 8.65 -23.86
CA CYS A 667 9.09 9.11 -24.85
C CYS A 667 9.02 8.23 -26.10
N HIS A 668 10.17 7.82 -26.64
CA HIS A 668 10.25 7.03 -27.87
C HIS A 668 10.06 5.52 -27.64
N SER A 669 10.38 4.99 -26.45
CA SER A 669 10.32 3.56 -26.14
C SER A 669 8.92 3.04 -25.78
N ILE A 670 8.03 3.91 -25.30
CA ILE A 670 6.68 3.50 -24.84
C ILE A 670 5.60 3.73 -25.91
N TYR A 671 5.79 4.71 -26.83
CA TYR A 671 4.75 5.09 -27.80
C TYR A 671 5.33 5.28 -29.20
N THR A 672 5.08 4.32 -30.09
CA THR A 672 5.58 4.31 -31.47
C THR A 672 4.78 5.16 -32.46
N HIS A 673 3.66 5.79 -32.05
CA HIS A 673 2.75 6.41 -33.04
C HIS A 673 2.39 7.87 -32.85
N GLN A 674 2.68 8.54 -31.73
CA GLN A 674 2.50 10.00 -31.60
C GLN A 674 3.17 10.51 -30.32
N CYS A 675 4.46 10.84 -30.42
CA CYS A 675 5.13 11.63 -29.39
C CYS A 675 5.21 13.07 -29.88
N SER A 676 4.64 14.01 -29.12
CA SER A 676 4.80 15.44 -29.41
C SER A 676 5.83 16.01 -28.44
N LEU A 677 7.02 16.30 -28.93
CA LEU A 677 7.87 17.28 -28.28
C LEU A 677 7.33 18.65 -28.65
N VAL A 678 7.26 19.55 -27.67
CA VAL A 678 7.10 20.96 -27.99
C VAL A 678 8.33 21.37 -28.79
N SER A 679 8.16 22.00 -29.96
CA SER A 679 9.20 22.32 -30.95
C SER A 679 10.44 23.04 -30.37
N GLU A 680 10.28 23.79 -29.29
CA GLU A 680 11.38 24.49 -28.60
C GLU A 680 12.25 23.54 -27.78
N ILE A 681 11.63 22.54 -27.14
CA ILE A 681 12.35 21.48 -26.42
C ILE A 681 13.11 20.63 -27.43
N GLU A 682 12.51 20.38 -28.61
CA GLU A 682 13.19 19.71 -29.72
C GLU A 682 14.35 20.55 -30.28
N SER A 683 14.20 21.88 -30.41
CA SER A 683 15.28 22.78 -30.82
C SER A 683 16.43 22.82 -29.80
N ILE A 684 16.14 22.86 -28.50
CA ILE A 684 17.17 22.84 -27.44
C ILE A 684 17.85 21.48 -27.37
N ILE A 685 17.08 20.39 -27.45
CA ILE A 685 17.63 19.04 -27.56
C ILE A 685 18.49 18.96 -28.82
N ASN A 686 18.04 19.41 -29.97
CA ASN A 686 18.85 19.44 -31.19
C ASN A 686 20.09 20.34 -31.02
N GLU A 687 20.04 21.46 -30.32
CA GLU A 687 21.25 22.26 -30.03
C GLU A 687 22.23 21.52 -29.10
N PHE A 688 21.73 20.72 -28.15
CA PHE A 688 22.54 19.83 -27.29
C PHE A 688 23.00 18.53 -27.99
N PHE A 689 22.26 18.02 -28.99
CA PHE A 689 22.45 16.70 -29.63
C PHE A 689 22.92 16.76 -31.09
N CYS A 690 22.85 17.90 -31.78
CA CYS A 690 23.39 18.11 -33.14
C CYS A 690 24.92 18.30 -33.14
N GLN A 691 25.62 17.81 -32.13
CA GLN A 691 27.02 17.44 -32.32
C GLN A 691 27.08 16.01 -32.87
N PRO A 692 27.67 15.82 -34.07
CA PRO A 692 27.66 14.53 -34.72
C PRO A 692 28.58 13.56 -33.98
N ASN A 693 28.17 12.29 -34.00
CA ASN A 693 29.11 11.18 -34.11
C ASN A 693 30.13 11.47 -35.22
N GLN A 694 31.25 12.15 -34.94
CA GLN A 694 32.46 12.11 -35.78
C GLN A 694 33.72 12.28 -34.92
N SER A 695 34.58 11.26 -35.04
CA SER A 695 35.94 11.07 -34.55
C SER A 695 36.13 10.66 -33.07
N ASP A 696 36.68 9.46 -32.92
CA ASP A 696 37.35 8.90 -31.74
C ASP A 696 38.60 9.70 -31.29
N GLU A 697 38.70 11.01 -31.57
CA GLU A 697 39.93 11.81 -31.33
C GLU A 697 39.83 12.84 -30.19
N GLN A 698 38.75 12.87 -29.41
CA GLN A 698 38.63 13.77 -28.25
C GLN A 698 38.32 13.03 -26.95
N LEU A 699 39.11 11.99 -26.68
CA LEU A 699 39.36 11.46 -25.34
C LEU A 699 40.79 11.81 -24.93
N VAL A 700 40.97 13.02 -24.38
CA VAL A 700 42.06 13.36 -23.44
C VAL A 700 41.45 14.13 -22.29
#